data_AF-N6TBX2-F1
#
_entry.id   AF-N6TBX2-F1
#
_cell.length_a   1.000
_cell.length_b   1.000
_cell.length_c   1.000
_cell.angle_alpha   90.00
_cell.angle_beta   90.00
_cell.angle_gamma   90.00
#
_symmetry.space_group_name_H-M   'P 1'
#
loop_
_entity.id
_entity.type
_entity.pdbx_description
1 polymer ?
#
loop_
_entity_poly.entity_id
_entity_poly.type
_entity_poly.pdbx_seq_one_letter_code
_entity_poly.pdbx_strand_id
1 'polypeptide(L)'
;MDVPKEPNFHLLSAPEFVPEKYVRTISHNYVGGSELKNLKKRIQALSDETNNSLKKNVYQNYVQFIDTGKEISHLESEMYQLSHLLSEQKSLLSALSATSILEDRTQVNFERNPKLDEHEIEEENKLKLATILEKVEGCKEIVEANDRVFIFEGDLLEIDATENTAIKFVHMYLFNDGLMVTNRNSNSRGLMRYAFESLYELSSLAVVNVRDLGNIKHAFKLLIFPDTRVFQCSSNASKKEWLDKIDQAKKLRLATEQQKKDQTVEKPSPVRAVSMDLSASKPEEVAVVHPEWLLDIPDELDVCVAQRQFEDAVNYLRKAQNYICKFNAKHSAPDAVILNIQEKVELKQNNLIDILMNELEVNPKKSFQGGLRATRTAVRLLNDLGRSTQCCDLFLKLCSTMLKNQAKKLKRETSTITYIRYFTSATFTNMCYMIEEFLRAFPDLPYCVSAYVAWAHGHLTIITNHFWTQVFVTKATLSTITECVQLIRAQCERLCEYGIDFRYKLDGQLRKFINTALNEHRDKFIDSIKLRANEDKWIPMNFKTKGALTRCLQEHEKMGLKLDSYVSGDVWLQLTSSNIAFTKLFLVFLDNCLNLQTTELLEPINDSLCSVFEAQVAYNKQALTFQPEQNLFVLKNIGFLLLVLVELTQRKYKESIGFECEPLNKLVNENSALLKDLASRNTKTKYSSDFL
;
A
#
# COMPACT_ATOMS: atom_id res chain seq x y z
N MET A 1 -9.77 36.74 20.85
CA MET A 1 -10.04 36.11 19.55
C MET A 1 -11.04 36.99 18.83
N ASP A 2 -10.57 37.71 17.82
CA ASP A 2 -11.41 38.58 16.99
C ASP A 2 -12.40 37.72 16.19
N VAL A 3 -13.68 37.88 16.49
CA VAL A 3 -14.76 37.24 15.73
C VAL A 3 -14.89 37.99 14.39
N PRO A 4 -14.88 37.29 13.25
CA PRO A 4 -14.86 37.93 11.92
C PRO A 4 -16.07 38.84 11.73
N LYS A 5 -15.81 40.04 11.21
CA LYS A 5 -16.77 41.14 11.04
C LYS A 5 -17.81 40.91 9.94
N GLU A 6 -17.69 39.85 9.13
CA GLU A 6 -18.51 39.64 7.94
C GLU A 6 -19.37 38.36 8.01
N PRO A 7 -20.67 38.43 7.64
CA PRO A 7 -21.56 37.27 7.62
C PRO A 7 -21.17 36.33 6.47
N ASN A 8 -20.72 35.12 6.80
CA ASN A 8 -20.38 34.06 5.85
C ASN A 8 -21.27 32.82 6.06
N PHE A 9 -21.57 32.10 4.97
CA PHE A 9 -22.45 30.92 4.99
C PHE A 9 -21.97 29.83 5.97
N HIS A 10 -20.66 29.62 6.08
CA HIS A 10 -20.04 28.67 7.03
C HIS A 10 -20.22 29.04 8.50
N LEU A 11 -20.36 30.33 8.83
CA LEU A 11 -20.59 30.79 10.20
C LEU A 11 -22.06 30.58 10.60
N LEU A 12 -22.99 30.77 9.65
CA LEU A 12 -24.43 30.64 9.85
C LEU A 12 -24.91 29.18 9.81
N SER A 13 -24.16 28.28 9.17
CA SER A 13 -24.46 26.84 9.08
C SER A 13 -23.80 26.00 10.17
N ALA A 14 -23.03 26.62 11.08
CA ALA A 14 -22.38 25.92 12.18
C ALA A 14 -23.42 25.42 13.21
N PRO A 15 -23.30 24.17 13.71
CA PRO A 15 -24.28 23.58 14.62
C PRO A 15 -24.35 24.26 16.00
N GLU A 16 -23.30 24.99 16.40
CA GLU A 16 -23.24 25.76 17.65
C GLU A 16 -23.63 27.25 17.49
N PHE A 17 -24.15 27.65 16.33
CA PHE A 17 -24.51 29.03 16.08
C PHE A 17 -25.78 29.44 16.84
N VAL A 18 -25.65 30.44 17.73
CA VAL A 18 -26.78 31.03 18.48
C VAL A 18 -27.15 32.38 17.87
N PRO A 19 -28.30 32.49 17.16
CA PRO A 19 -28.69 33.73 16.46
C PRO A 19 -28.79 34.94 17.38
N GLU A 20 -29.34 34.76 18.58
CA GLU A 20 -29.53 35.85 19.54
C GLU A 20 -28.20 36.43 20.04
N LYS A 21 -27.20 35.57 20.28
CA LYS A 21 -25.86 35.98 20.72
C LYS A 21 -25.12 36.72 19.62
N TYR A 22 -25.29 36.28 18.37
CA TYR A 22 -24.73 36.92 17.19
C TYR A 22 -25.32 38.31 16.95
N VAL A 23 -26.66 38.44 16.98
CA VAL A 23 -27.35 39.73 16.82
C VAL A 23 -26.99 40.69 17.94
N ARG A 24 -26.92 40.22 19.19
CA ARG A 24 -26.53 41.04 20.36
C ARG A 24 -25.09 41.56 20.27
N THR A 25 -24.19 40.76 19.71
CA THR A 25 -22.78 41.14 19.48
C THR A 25 -22.66 42.17 18.36
N ILE A 26 -23.44 42.01 17.28
CA ILE A 26 -23.49 42.98 16.17
C ILE A 26 -24.11 44.31 16.64
N SER A 27 -25.21 44.29 17.39
CA SER A 27 -25.84 45.52 17.89
C SER A 27 -24.95 46.31 18.85
N HIS A 28 -24.05 45.65 19.58
CA HIS A 28 -23.10 46.32 20.46
C HIS A 28 -21.93 46.99 19.72
N ASN A 29 -21.55 46.45 18.56
CA ASN A 29 -20.37 46.89 17.81
C ASN A 29 -20.70 47.94 16.73
N TYR A 30 -21.94 48.01 16.25
CA TYR A 30 -22.35 48.93 15.18
C TYR A 30 -23.31 50.01 15.71
N VAL A 31 -22.81 51.24 15.85
CA VAL A 31 -23.55 52.41 16.38
C VAL A 31 -24.33 53.17 15.28
N GLY A 32 -24.15 52.81 14.00
CA GLY A 32 -24.78 53.47 12.84
C GLY A 32 -25.94 52.67 12.22
N GLY A 33 -27.13 53.28 12.12
CA GLY A 33 -28.30 52.64 11.49
C GLY A 33 -28.15 52.35 9.98
N SER A 34 -27.15 52.92 9.31
CA SER A 34 -26.84 52.66 7.90
C SER A 34 -26.09 51.33 7.69
N GLU A 35 -25.12 51.02 8.53
CA GLU A 35 -24.32 49.77 8.44
C GLU A 35 -25.18 48.55 8.79
N LEU A 36 -26.06 48.67 9.78
CA LEU A 36 -27.01 47.61 10.13
C LEU A 36 -28.01 47.33 8.99
N LYS A 37 -28.44 48.36 8.25
CA LYS A 37 -29.28 48.20 7.06
C LYS A 37 -28.54 47.49 5.93
N ASN A 38 -27.26 47.77 5.73
CA ASN A 38 -26.44 47.09 4.72
C ASN A 38 -26.19 45.62 5.09
N LEU A 39 -25.92 45.33 6.36
CA LEU A 39 -25.74 43.96 6.86
C LEU A 39 -27.05 43.16 6.76
N LYS A 40 -28.20 43.76 7.08
CA LYS A 40 -29.52 43.17 6.85
C LYS A 40 -29.75 42.84 5.37
N LYS A 41 -29.46 43.78 4.46
CA LYS A 41 -29.56 43.55 3.00
C LYS A 41 -28.65 42.40 2.53
N ARG A 42 -27.44 42.29 3.10
CA ARG A 42 -26.48 41.23 2.76
C ARG A 42 -26.96 39.86 3.23
N ILE A 43 -27.47 39.76 4.46
CA ILE A 43 -28.06 38.52 4.97
C ILE A 43 -29.28 38.12 4.13
N GLN A 44 -30.10 39.10 3.74
CA GLN A 44 -31.26 38.84 2.89
C GLN A 44 -30.83 38.34 1.50
N ALA A 45 -29.79 38.93 0.90
CA ALA A 45 -29.23 38.45 -0.37
C ALA A 45 -28.67 37.01 -0.25
N LEU A 46 -27.98 36.67 0.85
CA LEU A 46 -27.51 35.30 1.11
C LEU A 46 -28.68 34.33 1.31
N SER A 47 -29.76 34.76 1.97
CA SER A 47 -30.99 33.97 2.12
C SER A 47 -31.65 33.71 0.75
N ASP A 48 -31.69 34.70 -0.13
CA ASP A 48 -32.28 34.57 -1.45
C ASP A 48 -31.41 33.67 -2.36
N GLU A 49 -30.09 33.79 -2.28
CA GLU A 49 -29.13 32.95 -2.99
C GLU A 49 -29.21 31.49 -2.55
N THR A 50 -29.29 31.24 -1.24
CA THR A 50 -29.42 29.89 -0.68
C THR A 50 -30.77 29.27 -1.03
N ASN A 51 -31.87 30.03 -0.98
CA ASN A 51 -33.17 29.57 -1.45
C ASN A 51 -33.16 29.20 -2.94
N ASN A 52 -32.50 30.00 -3.78
CA ASN A 52 -32.36 29.70 -5.20
C ASN A 52 -31.47 28.48 -5.45
N SER A 53 -30.39 28.32 -4.68
CA SER A 53 -29.52 27.14 -4.74
C SER A 53 -30.25 25.87 -4.32
N LEU A 54 -31.02 25.92 -3.23
CA LEU A 54 -31.88 24.83 -2.78
C LEU A 54 -32.93 24.48 -3.84
N LYS A 55 -33.62 25.47 -4.41
CA LYS A 55 -34.55 25.23 -5.52
C LYS A 55 -33.86 24.54 -6.69
N LYS A 56 -32.69 25.03 -7.12
CA LYS A 56 -31.94 24.43 -8.23
C LYS A 56 -31.50 23.00 -7.92
N ASN A 57 -31.05 22.74 -6.69
CA ASN A 57 -30.65 21.41 -6.25
C ASN A 57 -31.86 20.45 -6.20
N VAL A 58 -33.00 20.91 -5.68
CA VAL A 58 -34.25 20.15 -5.68
C VAL A 58 -34.70 19.87 -7.12
N TYR A 59 -34.66 20.85 -8.03
CA TYR A 59 -35.01 20.64 -9.44
C TYR A 59 -34.06 19.69 -10.17
N GLN A 60 -32.75 19.76 -9.90
CA GLN A 60 -31.76 18.84 -10.48
C GLN A 60 -31.99 17.40 -10.02
N ASN A 61 -32.33 17.21 -8.75
CA ASN A 61 -32.58 15.91 -8.17
C ASN A 61 -34.05 15.46 -8.32
N TYR A 62 -34.94 16.33 -8.79
CA TYR A 62 -36.39 16.06 -8.90
C TYR A 62 -36.69 14.85 -9.78
N VAL A 63 -36.02 14.75 -10.92
CA VAL A 63 -36.18 13.60 -11.85
C VAL A 63 -35.77 12.31 -11.14
N GLN A 64 -34.64 12.31 -10.43
CA GLN A 64 -34.18 11.14 -9.69
C GLN A 64 -35.12 10.78 -8.53
N PHE A 65 -35.67 11.75 -7.80
CA PHE A 65 -36.67 11.50 -6.75
C PHE A 65 -37.99 10.93 -7.29
N ILE A 66 -38.44 11.42 -8.45
CA ILE A 66 -39.66 10.90 -9.08
C ILE A 66 -39.43 9.50 -9.65
N ASP A 67 -38.28 9.25 -10.29
CA ASP A 67 -37.96 7.95 -10.86
C ASP A 67 -37.75 6.90 -9.76
N THR A 68 -37.03 7.24 -8.68
CA THR A 68 -36.92 6.37 -7.49
C THR A 68 -38.27 6.15 -6.82
N GLY A 69 -39.11 7.18 -6.69
CA GLY A 69 -40.47 7.02 -6.17
C GLY A 69 -41.35 6.10 -7.02
N LYS A 70 -41.22 6.17 -8.35
CA LYS A 70 -41.91 5.26 -9.28
C LYS A 70 -41.39 3.84 -9.18
N GLU A 71 -40.07 3.64 -9.10
CA GLU A 71 -39.48 2.31 -8.90
C GLU A 71 -39.93 1.70 -7.57
N ILE A 72 -39.99 2.48 -6.48
CA ILE A 72 -40.51 2.03 -5.19
C ILE A 72 -41.98 1.61 -5.30
N SER A 73 -42.81 2.40 -6.00
CA SER A 73 -44.22 2.06 -6.19
C SER A 73 -44.41 0.81 -7.06
N HIS A 74 -43.56 0.61 -8.08
CA HIS A 74 -43.58 -0.60 -8.90
C HIS A 74 -43.16 -1.83 -8.09
N LEU A 75 -42.10 -1.72 -7.28
CA LEU A 75 -41.66 -2.77 -6.37
C LEU A 75 -42.71 -3.10 -5.31
N GLU A 76 -43.41 -2.10 -4.78
CA GLU A 76 -44.51 -2.31 -3.85
C GLU A 76 -45.63 -3.13 -4.50
N SER A 77 -45.98 -2.82 -5.76
CA SER A 77 -46.97 -3.60 -6.52
C SER A 77 -46.54 -5.06 -6.74
N GLU A 78 -45.28 -5.29 -7.13
CA GLU A 78 -44.72 -6.63 -7.30
C GLU A 78 -44.67 -7.40 -5.97
N MET A 79 -44.36 -6.73 -4.87
CA MET A 79 -44.36 -7.34 -3.54
C MET A 79 -45.77 -7.76 -3.12
N TYR A 80 -46.79 -6.95 -3.39
CA TYR A 80 -48.19 -7.32 -3.16
C TYR A 80 -48.62 -8.52 -4.01
N GLN A 81 -48.22 -8.58 -5.29
CA GLN A 81 -48.49 -9.72 -6.16
C GLN A 81 -47.81 -10.99 -5.66
N LEU A 82 -46.54 -10.91 -5.24
CA LEU A 82 -45.82 -12.04 -4.66
C LEU A 82 -46.47 -12.50 -3.35
N SER A 83 -46.87 -11.56 -2.49
CA SER A 83 -47.59 -11.88 -1.25
C SER A 83 -48.91 -12.59 -1.54
N HIS A 84 -49.63 -12.19 -2.59
CA HIS A 84 -50.85 -12.86 -3.02
C HIS A 84 -50.56 -14.29 -3.49
N LEU A 85 -49.58 -14.48 -4.37
CA LEU A 85 -49.17 -15.79 -4.89
C LEU A 85 -48.69 -16.74 -3.78
N LEU A 86 -47.93 -16.23 -2.81
CA LEU A 86 -47.50 -17.01 -1.65
C LEU A 86 -48.67 -17.37 -0.73
N SER A 87 -49.63 -16.46 -0.55
CA SER A 87 -50.84 -16.74 0.22
C SER A 87 -51.72 -17.78 -0.48
N GLU A 88 -51.82 -17.73 -1.82
CA GLU A 88 -52.49 -18.76 -2.63
C GLU A 88 -51.76 -20.11 -2.53
N GLN A 89 -50.43 -20.14 -2.70
CA GLN A 89 -49.65 -21.37 -2.53
C GLN A 89 -49.80 -21.96 -1.13
N LYS A 90 -49.78 -21.14 -0.08
CA LYS A 90 -50.00 -21.57 1.30
C LYS A 90 -51.40 -22.17 1.46
N SER A 91 -52.42 -21.55 0.85
CA SER A 91 -53.79 -22.07 0.86
C SER A 91 -53.88 -23.42 0.14
N LEU A 92 -53.18 -23.60 -0.99
CA LEU A 92 -53.14 -24.84 -1.76
C LEU A 92 -52.39 -25.95 -1.01
N LEU A 93 -51.25 -25.63 -0.39
CA LEU A 93 -50.50 -26.54 0.47
C LEU A 93 -51.34 -26.98 1.67
N SER A 94 -52.06 -26.05 2.30
CA SER A 94 -52.96 -26.37 3.41
C SER A 94 -54.14 -27.24 2.96
N ALA A 95 -54.66 -27.04 1.74
CA ALA A 95 -55.70 -27.87 1.16
C ALA A 95 -55.18 -29.28 0.80
N LEU A 96 -53.95 -29.39 0.27
CA LEU A 96 -53.30 -30.67 0.00
C LEU A 96 -52.99 -31.43 1.29
N SER A 97 -52.50 -30.74 2.33
CA SER A 97 -52.26 -31.37 3.63
C SER A 97 -53.55 -31.84 4.30
N ALA A 98 -54.65 -31.10 4.14
CA ALA A 98 -55.96 -31.53 4.65
C ALA A 98 -56.53 -32.73 3.88
N THR A 99 -56.25 -32.82 2.57
CA THR A 99 -56.61 -33.97 1.73
C THR A 99 -55.78 -35.22 2.04
N SER A 100 -54.57 -35.07 2.62
CA SER A 100 -53.67 -36.17 2.97
C SER A 100 -53.95 -36.81 4.35
N ILE A 101 -54.94 -36.33 5.11
CA ILE A 101 -55.34 -36.89 6.41
C ILE A 101 -56.70 -37.59 6.27
N LEU A 102 -56.71 -38.68 5.51
CA LEU A 102 -57.85 -39.60 5.40
C LEU A 102 -57.36 -41.05 5.50
N GLU A 103 -56.79 -41.38 6.66
CA GLU A 103 -56.85 -42.70 7.27
C GLU A 103 -57.04 -42.54 8.79
N ASP A 104 -57.86 -43.42 9.35
CA ASP A 104 -58.92 -43.10 10.30
C ASP A 104 -58.51 -43.19 11.78
N ARG A 105 -59.32 -42.53 12.61
CA ARG A 105 -59.19 -42.29 14.05
C ARG A 105 -59.33 -43.57 14.90
N THR A 106 -58.55 -43.67 15.98
CA THR A 106 -59.09 -44.05 17.31
C THR A 106 -58.27 -43.44 18.45
N GLN A 107 -58.98 -42.81 19.40
CA GLN A 107 -58.44 -42.30 20.66
C GLN A 107 -58.37 -43.44 21.69
N VAL A 108 -57.18 -43.74 22.23
CA VAL A 108 -57.03 -44.28 23.59
C VAL A 108 -55.73 -43.72 24.20
N ASN A 109 -55.86 -43.26 25.44
CA ASN A 109 -54.86 -42.58 26.27
C ASN A 109 -54.00 -43.60 27.06
N PHE A 110 -52.79 -43.17 27.51
CA PHE A 110 -51.82 -43.84 28.41
C PHE A 110 -51.03 -45.01 27.79
N GLU A 111 -49.72 -44.94 27.50
CA GLU A 111 -48.57 -44.66 28.37
C GLU A 111 -47.31 -44.39 27.52
N ARG A 112 -46.50 -43.40 27.89
CA ARG A 112 -45.21 -43.08 27.23
C ARG A 112 -44.18 -44.20 27.50
N ASN A 113 -43.87 -44.98 26.47
CA ASN A 113 -42.60 -45.70 26.35
C ASN A 113 -41.72 -44.95 25.33
N PRO A 114 -40.54 -44.41 25.70
CA PRO A 114 -39.69 -43.66 24.78
C PRO A 114 -38.73 -44.61 24.07
N LYS A 115 -39.23 -45.40 23.10
CA LYS A 115 -38.39 -46.30 22.28
C LYS A 115 -38.78 -46.40 20.80
N LEU A 116 -39.57 -45.47 20.30
CA LEU A 116 -39.75 -45.23 18.87
C LEU A 116 -39.61 -43.72 18.71
N ASP A 117 -38.72 -43.28 17.80
CA ASP A 117 -38.54 -41.93 17.22
C ASP A 117 -37.06 -41.60 16.92
N GLU A 118 -36.12 -42.56 16.89
CA GLU A 118 -34.75 -42.26 16.42
C GLU A 118 -34.70 -41.86 14.93
N HIS A 119 -35.52 -42.50 14.09
CA HIS A 119 -35.57 -42.18 12.66
C HIS A 119 -36.24 -40.84 12.34
N GLU A 120 -37.24 -40.41 13.13
CA GLU A 120 -37.87 -39.09 12.94
C GLU A 120 -36.94 -37.96 13.37
N ILE A 121 -36.19 -38.14 14.45
CA ILE A 121 -35.19 -37.16 14.94
C ILE A 121 -34.03 -37.02 13.95
N GLU A 122 -33.59 -38.11 13.33
CA GLU A 122 -32.48 -38.11 12.37
C GLU A 122 -32.87 -37.43 11.05
N GLU A 123 -34.09 -37.67 10.55
CA GLU A 123 -34.65 -36.95 9.39
C GLU A 123 -34.87 -35.45 9.70
N GLU A 124 -35.37 -35.10 10.88
CA GLU A 124 -35.54 -33.71 11.29
C GLU A 124 -34.19 -32.98 11.43
N ASN A 125 -33.14 -33.68 11.90
CA ASN A 125 -31.79 -33.14 11.99
C ASN A 125 -31.17 -32.93 10.60
N LYS A 126 -31.37 -33.85 9.64
CA LYS A 126 -30.93 -33.68 8.24
C LYS A 126 -31.59 -32.47 7.58
N LEU A 127 -32.89 -32.28 7.77
CA LEU A 127 -33.63 -31.12 7.23
C LEU A 127 -33.12 -29.78 7.81
N LYS A 128 -32.82 -29.75 9.12
CA LYS A 128 -32.25 -28.57 9.79
C LYS A 128 -30.84 -28.24 9.28
N LEU A 129 -30.00 -29.25 9.10
CA LEU A 129 -28.65 -29.08 8.53
C LEU A 129 -28.69 -28.61 7.06
N ALA A 130 -29.62 -29.15 6.26
CA ALA A 130 -29.84 -28.68 4.88
C ALA A 130 -30.26 -27.21 4.84
N THR A 131 -31.14 -26.78 5.76
CA THR A 131 -31.56 -25.38 5.89
C THR A 131 -30.41 -24.44 6.27
N ILE A 132 -29.46 -24.92 7.09
CA ILE A 132 -28.26 -24.14 7.46
C ILE A 132 -27.32 -24.01 6.25
N LEU A 133 -27.17 -25.08 5.45
CA LEU A 133 -26.35 -25.09 4.24
C LEU A 133 -26.91 -24.14 3.15
N GLU A 134 -28.22 -23.94 3.08
CA GLU A 134 -28.84 -22.94 2.20
C GLU A 134 -28.68 -21.49 2.68
N LYS A 135 -28.42 -21.28 3.97
CA LYS A 135 -28.29 -19.94 4.59
C LYS A 135 -26.84 -19.46 4.69
N VAL A 136 -25.88 -20.38 4.81
CA VAL A 136 -24.46 -20.09 5.08
C VAL A 136 -23.58 -20.46 3.88
N GLU A 137 -22.97 -19.45 3.28
CA GLU A 137 -22.01 -19.61 2.18
C GLU A 137 -20.67 -20.15 2.71
N GLY A 138 -20.16 -21.24 2.09
CA GLY A 138 -18.85 -21.84 2.41
C GLY A 138 -18.89 -23.10 3.29
N CYS A 139 -20.06 -23.63 3.67
CA CYS A 139 -20.19 -24.74 4.63
C CYS A 139 -20.32 -26.16 4.04
N LYS A 140 -19.83 -26.43 2.81
CA LYS A 140 -20.07 -27.74 2.15
C LYS A 140 -19.31 -28.90 2.83
N GLU A 141 -18.04 -28.72 3.20
CA GLU A 141 -17.20 -29.79 3.78
C GLU A 141 -17.51 -30.11 5.26
N ILE A 142 -18.18 -29.19 5.96
CA ILE A 142 -18.41 -29.28 7.41
C ILE A 142 -19.78 -29.93 7.69
N VAL A 143 -20.78 -29.72 6.84
CA VAL A 143 -22.11 -30.32 7.04
C VAL A 143 -22.14 -31.79 6.57
N GLU A 144 -21.19 -32.22 5.73
CA GLU A 144 -21.05 -33.61 5.24
C GLU A 144 -20.46 -34.60 6.28
N ALA A 145 -20.08 -34.13 7.48
CA ALA A 145 -19.71 -35.02 8.56
C ALA A 145 -20.98 -35.66 9.17
N ASN A 146 -21.23 -36.93 8.84
CA ASN A 146 -22.45 -37.71 9.15
C ASN A 146 -22.81 -37.87 10.65
N ASP A 147 -22.11 -37.22 11.60
CA ASP A 147 -22.33 -37.37 13.05
C ASP A 147 -22.60 -36.02 13.76
N ARG A 148 -22.94 -34.95 13.01
CA ARG A 148 -23.19 -33.61 13.57
C ARG A 148 -24.66 -33.38 13.87
N VAL A 149 -24.95 -32.91 15.09
CA VAL A 149 -26.31 -32.55 15.53
C VAL A 149 -26.36 -31.06 15.86
N PHE A 150 -27.35 -30.37 15.30
CA PHE A 150 -27.58 -28.95 15.57
C PHE A 150 -28.28 -28.77 16.93
N ILE A 151 -27.73 -27.87 17.78
CA ILE A 151 -28.23 -27.64 19.15
C ILE A 151 -28.88 -26.25 19.27
N PHE A 152 -28.21 -25.18 18.81
CA PHE A 152 -28.69 -23.81 19.06
C PHE A 152 -28.16 -22.79 18.03
N GLU A 153 -28.96 -21.76 17.70
CA GLU A 153 -28.55 -20.64 16.84
C GLU A 153 -28.87 -19.29 17.50
N GLY A 154 -28.14 -18.24 17.13
CA GLY A 154 -28.48 -16.89 17.58
C GLY A 154 -27.53 -15.79 17.11
N ASP A 155 -28.07 -14.57 17.09
CA ASP A 155 -27.33 -13.34 16.72
C ASP A 155 -26.59 -12.76 17.93
N LEU A 156 -25.31 -12.45 17.74
CA LEU A 156 -24.41 -11.91 18.75
C LEU A 156 -23.57 -10.75 18.16
N LEU A 157 -23.22 -9.79 19.02
CA LEU A 157 -22.34 -8.68 18.64
C LEU A 157 -20.93 -8.96 19.16
N GLU A 158 -19.95 -9.01 18.28
CA GLU A 158 -18.54 -9.14 18.69
C GLU A 158 -17.98 -7.80 19.15
N ILE A 159 -17.31 -7.81 20.30
CA ILE A 159 -16.65 -6.66 20.92
C ILE A 159 -15.14 -6.92 20.97
N ASP A 160 -14.35 -5.86 20.73
CA ASP A 160 -12.90 -5.90 20.95
C ASP A 160 -12.58 -6.07 22.44
N ALA A 161 -11.81 -7.10 22.79
CA ALA A 161 -11.40 -7.40 24.15
C ALA A 161 -10.48 -6.33 24.78
N THR A 162 -9.89 -5.45 23.97
CA THR A 162 -8.95 -4.40 24.42
C THR A 162 -9.55 -3.00 24.38
N GLU A 163 -10.31 -2.68 23.33
CA GLU A 163 -10.88 -1.35 23.12
C GLU A 163 -12.34 -1.21 23.60
N ASN A 164 -13.01 -2.33 23.95
CA ASN A 164 -14.42 -2.38 24.37
C ASN A 164 -15.39 -1.73 23.35
N THR A 165 -15.02 -1.75 22.07
CA THR A 165 -15.79 -1.23 20.95
C THR A 165 -16.47 -2.37 20.19
N ALA A 166 -17.67 -2.12 19.66
CA ALA A 166 -18.39 -3.08 18.84
C ALA A 166 -17.71 -3.23 17.47
N ILE A 167 -17.34 -4.45 17.10
CA ILE A 167 -16.64 -4.75 15.83
C ILE A 167 -17.65 -5.11 14.74
N LYS A 168 -18.43 -6.18 14.96
CA LYS A 168 -19.34 -6.73 13.94
C LYS A 168 -20.47 -7.55 14.53
N PHE A 169 -21.55 -7.66 13.76
CA PHE A 169 -22.65 -8.58 14.07
C PHE A 169 -22.35 -9.96 13.46
N VAL A 170 -22.49 -10.98 14.29
CA VAL A 170 -22.14 -12.36 14.01
C VAL A 170 -23.36 -13.23 14.29
N HIS A 171 -23.60 -14.22 13.45
CA HIS A 171 -24.58 -15.25 13.73
C HIS A 171 -23.85 -16.54 14.10
N MET A 172 -24.17 -17.14 15.24
CA MET A 172 -23.46 -18.29 15.79
C MET A 172 -24.36 -19.53 15.78
N TYR A 173 -23.78 -20.68 15.42
CA TYR A 173 -24.44 -21.98 15.44
C TYR A 173 -23.66 -22.93 16.36
N LEU A 174 -24.35 -23.57 17.30
CA LEU A 174 -23.80 -24.56 18.21
C LEU A 174 -24.18 -25.96 17.74
N PHE A 175 -23.17 -26.80 17.55
CA PHE A 175 -23.29 -28.22 17.24
C PHE A 175 -22.82 -29.08 18.43
N ASN A 176 -23.02 -30.39 18.34
CA ASN A 176 -22.53 -31.38 19.31
C ASN A 176 -20.99 -31.49 19.39
N ASP A 177 -20.28 -31.13 18.32
CA ASP A 177 -18.82 -31.26 18.23
C ASP A 177 -18.09 -29.91 18.19
N GLY A 178 -18.77 -28.83 17.78
CA GLY A 178 -18.17 -27.50 17.68
C GLY A 178 -19.15 -26.33 17.66
N LEU A 179 -18.60 -25.12 17.82
CA LEU A 179 -19.29 -23.84 17.77
C LEU A 179 -18.85 -23.09 16.50
N MET A 180 -19.79 -22.84 15.59
CA MET A 180 -19.57 -22.13 14.34
C MET A 180 -19.92 -20.65 14.48
N VAL A 181 -19.05 -19.82 13.94
CA VAL A 181 -19.16 -18.35 13.90
C VAL A 181 -19.29 -17.94 12.44
N THR A 182 -20.32 -17.16 12.13
CA THR A 182 -20.59 -16.67 10.77
C THR A 182 -20.73 -15.15 10.75
N ASN A 183 -20.29 -14.54 9.66
CA ASN A 183 -20.38 -13.10 9.44
C ASN A 183 -21.60 -12.77 8.57
N ARG A 184 -22.30 -11.68 8.88
CA ARG A 184 -23.46 -11.22 8.10
C ARG A 184 -22.98 -10.54 6.82
N ASN A 185 -23.27 -11.13 5.66
CA ASN A 185 -22.84 -10.57 4.38
C ASN A 185 -23.85 -9.50 3.91
N SER A 186 -23.37 -8.28 3.64
CA SER A 186 -24.23 -7.17 3.17
C SER A 186 -24.50 -7.23 1.66
N ASN A 187 -23.76 -8.05 0.90
CA ASN A 187 -23.73 -7.97 -0.57
C ASN A 187 -24.48 -9.07 -1.32
N SER A 188 -25.19 -9.97 -0.65
CA SER A 188 -25.93 -11.04 -1.31
C SER A 188 -27.43 -10.73 -1.38
N ARG A 189 -27.92 -10.37 -2.58
CA ARG A 189 -29.37 -10.32 -2.91
C ARG A 189 -29.99 -11.73 -3.07
N GLY A 190 -29.48 -12.74 -2.36
CA GLY A 190 -29.86 -14.16 -2.47
C GLY A 190 -30.20 -14.81 -1.12
N LEU A 191 -30.54 -16.11 -1.14
CA LEU A 191 -30.92 -16.88 0.07
C LEU A 191 -29.76 -17.06 1.08
N MET A 192 -28.51 -16.98 0.62
CA MET A 192 -27.30 -17.10 1.42
C MET A 192 -26.98 -15.75 2.09
N ARG A 193 -27.37 -15.59 3.36
CA ARG A 193 -27.25 -14.32 4.11
C ARG A 193 -26.02 -14.24 5.01
N TYR A 194 -25.42 -15.38 5.32
CA TYR A 194 -24.27 -15.48 6.22
C TYR A 194 -23.08 -16.10 5.50
N ALA A 195 -21.88 -15.63 5.79
CA ALA A 195 -20.63 -16.19 5.30
C ALA A 195 -19.92 -16.91 6.45
N PHE A 196 -19.45 -18.13 6.20
CA PHE A 196 -18.67 -18.89 7.16
C PHE A 196 -17.37 -18.14 7.53
N GLU A 197 -17.05 -18.07 8.84
CA GLU A 197 -15.82 -17.46 9.32
C GLU A 197 -14.91 -18.48 10.02
N SER A 198 -15.42 -19.19 11.03
CA SER A 198 -14.63 -20.15 11.80
C SER A 198 -15.50 -21.16 12.54
N LEU A 199 -15.02 -22.39 12.68
CA LEU A 199 -15.57 -23.44 13.53
C LEU A 199 -14.60 -23.75 14.67
N TYR A 200 -15.08 -23.77 15.90
CA TYR A 200 -14.29 -24.07 17.09
C TYR A 200 -14.70 -25.40 17.70
N GLU A 201 -13.77 -26.31 17.94
CA GLU A 201 -14.07 -27.57 18.63
C GLU A 201 -14.43 -27.32 20.10
N LEU A 202 -15.45 -28.02 20.62
CA LEU A 202 -15.89 -27.87 22.01
C LEU A 202 -14.82 -28.26 23.05
N SER A 203 -13.84 -29.10 22.67
CA SER A 203 -12.72 -29.56 23.51
C SER A 203 -11.73 -28.45 23.85
N SER A 204 -11.48 -27.53 22.90
CA SER A 204 -10.52 -26.43 23.04
C SER A 204 -11.17 -25.11 23.49
N LEU A 205 -12.50 -25.08 23.58
CA LEU A 205 -13.29 -23.90 23.92
C LEU A 205 -13.36 -23.69 25.44
N ALA A 206 -12.94 -22.54 25.98
CA ALA A 206 -13.26 -22.14 27.35
C ALA A 206 -14.16 -20.90 27.35
N VAL A 207 -15.33 -20.99 28.02
CA VAL A 207 -16.32 -19.90 28.05
C VAL A 207 -16.34 -19.26 29.43
N VAL A 208 -16.15 -17.95 29.49
CA VAL A 208 -16.11 -17.17 30.73
C VAL A 208 -17.22 -16.13 30.73
N ASN A 209 -18.07 -16.17 31.75
CA ASN A 209 -19.09 -15.16 31.95
C ASN A 209 -18.46 -13.82 32.39
N VAL A 210 -18.62 -12.77 31.57
CA VAL A 210 -18.10 -11.42 31.89
C VAL A 210 -19.16 -10.65 32.67
N ARG A 211 -18.77 -10.01 33.79
CA ARG A 211 -19.67 -9.15 34.57
C ARG A 211 -19.88 -7.82 33.83
N ASP A 212 -21.09 -7.27 33.93
CA ASP A 212 -21.45 -6.04 33.24
C ASP A 212 -20.58 -4.87 33.75
N LEU A 213 -19.87 -4.20 32.83
CA LEU A 213 -18.91 -3.11 33.11
C LEU A 213 -19.05 -2.02 32.06
N GLY A 214 -19.55 -0.84 32.47
CA GLY A 214 -19.70 0.33 31.61
C GLY A 214 -20.62 0.08 30.40
N ASN A 215 -20.07 0.19 29.19
CA ASN A 215 -20.79 0.01 27.92
C ASN A 215 -21.01 -1.46 27.54
N ILE A 216 -20.36 -2.41 28.23
CA ILE A 216 -20.52 -3.85 27.97
C ILE A 216 -21.58 -4.41 28.91
N LYS A 217 -22.75 -4.74 28.36
CA LYS A 217 -23.87 -5.36 29.08
C LYS A 217 -24.18 -6.72 28.48
N HIS A 218 -24.34 -7.74 29.31
CA HIS A 218 -24.75 -9.08 28.89
C HIS A 218 -23.76 -9.75 27.91
N ALA A 219 -22.46 -9.64 28.20
CA ALA A 219 -21.41 -10.28 27.39
C ALA A 219 -20.79 -11.53 28.03
N PHE A 220 -20.32 -12.45 27.21
CA PHE A 220 -19.46 -13.57 27.62
C PHE A 220 -18.21 -13.62 26.74
N LYS A 221 -17.13 -14.20 27.28
CA LYS A 221 -15.81 -14.26 26.63
C LYS A 221 -15.50 -15.70 26.25
N LEU A 222 -15.09 -15.91 25.01
CA LEU A 222 -14.54 -17.16 24.51
C LEU A 222 -13.01 -17.08 24.55
N LEU A 223 -12.40 -17.96 25.34
CA LEU A 223 -10.96 -18.16 25.41
C LEU A 223 -10.61 -19.33 24.50
N ILE A 224 -9.98 -19.03 23.37
CA ILE A 224 -9.63 -20.01 22.33
C ILE A 224 -8.16 -19.77 21.99
N PHE A 225 -7.24 -20.54 22.56
CA PHE A 225 -5.80 -20.31 22.36
C PHE A 225 -5.46 -20.26 20.85
N PRO A 226 -4.81 -19.18 20.34
CA PRO A 226 -4.15 -18.08 21.05
C PRO A 226 -4.98 -16.79 21.25
N ASP A 227 -6.22 -16.72 20.78
CA ASP A 227 -7.05 -15.50 20.75
C ASP A 227 -8.18 -15.50 21.80
N THR A 228 -8.59 -14.31 22.24
CA THR A 228 -9.76 -14.16 23.11
C THR A 228 -10.80 -13.25 22.49
N ARG A 229 -12.02 -13.75 22.31
CA ARG A 229 -13.13 -13.02 21.68
C ARG A 229 -14.23 -12.75 22.70
N VAL A 230 -14.86 -11.58 22.64
CA VAL A 230 -15.94 -11.18 23.55
C VAL A 230 -17.22 -10.98 22.74
N PHE A 231 -18.30 -11.62 23.16
CA PHE A 231 -19.60 -11.55 22.49
C PHE A 231 -20.65 -10.96 23.42
N GLN A 232 -21.39 -9.98 22.91
CA GLN A 232 -22.48 -9.31 23.61
C GLN A 232 -23.83 -9.82 23.10
N CYS A 233 -24.69 -10.22 24.03
CA CYS A 233 -26.05 -10.67 23.75
C CYS A 233 -27.05 -9.50 23.81
N SER A 234 -28.18 -9.64 23.11
CA SER A 234 -29.29 -8.68 23.14
C SER A 234 -29.98 -8.58 24.50
N SER A 235 -29.97 -9.66 25.29
CA SER A 235 -30.57 -9.71 26.63
C SER A 235 -29.79 -10.61 27.59
N ASN A 236 -29.94 -10.37 28.89
CA ASN A 236 -29.37 -11.23 29.93
C ASN A 236 -29.97 -12.65 29.91
N ALA A 237 -31.22 -12.80 29.46
CA ALA A 237 -31.86 -14.10 29.30
C ALA A 237 -31.17 -14.91 28.20
N SER A 238 -30.94 -14.30 27.03
CA SER A 238 -30.21 -14.91 25.91
C SER A 238 -28.77 -15.28 26.29
N LYS A 239 -28.08 -14.44 27.08
CA LYS A 239 -26.75 -14.76 27.60
C LYS A 239 -26.75 -16.02 28.47
N LYS A 240 -27.70 -16.14 29.40
CA LYS A 240 -27.81 -17.33 30.27
C LYS A 240 -28.12 -18.57 29.43
N GLU A 241 -29.04 -18.46 28.49
CA GLU A 241 -29.39 -19.54 27.57
C GLU A 241 -28.19 -20.02 26.75
N TRP A 242 -27.38 -19.10 26.20
CA TRP A 242 -26.14 -19.44 25.50
C TRP A 242 -25.14 -20.19 26.38
N LEU A 243 -24.90 -19.71 27.61
CA LEU A 243 -23.99 -20.38 28.55
C LEU A 243 -24.51 -21.77 28.94
N ASP A 244 -25.80 -21.89 29.24
CA ASP A 244 -26.43 -23.16 29.61
C ASP A 244 -26.38 -24.17 28.46
N LYS A 245 -26.62 -23.73 27.22
CA LYS A 245 -26.57 -24.60 26.03
C LYS A 245 -25.15 -25.05 25.68
N ILE A 246 -24.15 -24.18 25.82
CA ILE A 246 -22.74 -24.56 25.63
C ILE A 246 -22.28 -25.54 26.72
N ASP A 247 -22.68 -25.33 27.97
CA ASP A 247 -22.36 -26.25 29.07
C ASP A 247 -23.09 -27.60 28.92
N GLN A 248 -24.33 -27.61 28.43
CA GLN A 248 -25.06 -28.83 28.07
C GLN A 248 -24.34 -29.60 26.95
N ALA A 249 -23.92 -28.91 25.88
CA ALA A 249 -23.19 -29.53 24.78
C ALA A 249 -21.84 -30.14 25.25
N LYS A 250 -21.09 -29.43 26.11
CA LYS A 250 -19.85 -29.96 26.71
C LYS A 250 -20.09 -31.17 27.59
N LYS A 251 -21.13 -31.15 28.44
CA LYS A 251 -21.48 -32.28 29.30
C LYS A 251 -21.89 -33.51 28.50
N LEU A 252 -22.68 -33.33 27.43
CA LEU A 252 -23.06 -34.42 26.54
C LEU A 252 -21.84 -35.05 25.85
N ARG A 253 -20.90 -34.23 25.36
CA ARG A 253 -19.66 -34.75 24.75
C ARG A 253 -18.78 -35.50 25.75
N LEU A 254 -18.62 -34.97 26.97
CA LEU A 254 -17.86 -35.65 28.03
C LEU A 254 -18.50 -36.99 28.43
N ALA A 255 -19.84 -37.08 28.44
CA ALA A 255 -20.55 -38.33 28.68
C ALA A 255 -20.34 -39.33 27.53
N THR A 256 -20.37 -38.89 26.27
CA THR A 256 -20.08 -39.74 25.10
C THR A 256 -18.62 -40.21 25.06
N GLU A 257 -17.66 -39.37 25.46
CA GLU A 257 -16.24 -39.74 25.57
C GLU A 257 -15.96 -40.71 26.73
N GLN A 258 -16.68 -40.57 27.86
CA GLN A 258 -16.63 -41.54 28.96
C GLN A 258 -17.24 -42.89 28.57
N GLN A 259 -18.36 -42.91 27.84
CA GLN A 259 -18.95 -44.14 27.31
C GLN A 259 -18.04 -44.86 26.29
N LYS A 260 -17.28 -44.11 25.47
CA LYS A 260 -16.26 -44.71 24.56
C LYS A 260 -15.04 -45.27 25.33
N LYS A 261 -14.69 -44.72 26.50
CA LYS A 261 -13.65 -45.27 27.39
C LYS A 261 -14.12 -46.52 28.14
N ASP A 262 -15.38 -46.59 28.54
CA ASP A 262 -15.94 -47.79 29.20
C ASP A 262 -16.16 -48.96 28.22
N GLN A 263 -16.34 -48.71 26.91
CA GLN A 263 -16.40 -49.75 25.87
C GLN A 263 -15.03 -50.28 25.40
N THR A 264 -13.91 -49.65 25.81
CA THR A 264 -12.56 -50.10 25.44
C THR A 264 -11.85 -50.91 26.53
N VAL A 265 -12.52 -51.22 27.65
CA VAL A 265 -12.02 -52.10 28.73
C VAL A 265 -12.70 -53.47 28.69
N GLU A 266 -12.65 -54.17 27.55
CA GLU A 266 -12.76 -55.64 27.53
C GLU A 266 -11.87 -56.21 26.42
N LYS A 267 -10.60 -56.47 26.76
CA LYS A 267 -9.84 -57.60 26.21
C LYS A 267 -8.79 -58.05 27.23
N PRO A 268 -8.77 -59.34 27.62
CA PRO A 268 -7.95 -59.83 28.71
C PRO A 268 -6.48 -59.99 28.29
N SER A 269 -5.59 -59.65 29.21
CA SER A 269 -4.18 -60.04 29.23
C SER A 269 -3.99 -61.56 29.18
N PRO A 270 -2.96 -62.11 28.50
CA PRO A 270 -2.50 -63.45 28.75
C PRO A 270 -1.22 -63.43 29.60
N VAL A 271 -1.34 -63.90 30.85
CA VAL A 271 -0.21 -64.41 31.64
C VAL A 271 -0.30 -65.94 31.63
N ARG A 272 0.78 -66.56 31.16
CA ARG A 272 1.28 -67.92 31.43
C ARG A 272 0.27 -69.07 31.42
N ALA A 273 0.28 -69.83 30.33
CA ALA A 273 0.02 -71.27 30.37
C ALA A 273 1.33 -72.02 30.08
N VAL A 274 1.68 -72.90 31.02
CA VAL A 274 2.74 -73.90 30.92
C VAL A 274 2.24 -75.04 30.03
N SER A 275 2.95 -75.35 28.94
CA SER A 275 2.84 -76.64 28.24
C SER A 275 4.16 -77.01 27.54
N MET A 276 4.88 -77.96 28.13
CA MET A 276 5.79 -78.93 27.50
C MET A 276 4.96 -79.77 26.49
N ASP A 277 5.37 -80.30 25.33
CA ASP A 277 6.70 -80.64 24.81
C ASP A 277 6.67 -80.92 23.28
N LEU A 278 7.81 -80.71 22.61
CA LEU A 278 8.41 -81.38 21.43
C LEU A 278 7.74 -81.37 20.02
N SER A 279 8.32 -80.62 19.08
CA SER A 279 9.28 -81.12 18.05
C SER A 279 9.33 -80.28 16.75
N ALA A 280 10.53 -80.25 16.14
CA ALA A 280 10.87 -79.86 14.76
C ALA A 280 11.13 -78.37 14.42
N SER A 281 12.34 -77.93 14.75
CA SER A 281 13.29 -77.14 13.93
C SER A 281 12.77 -76.34 12.71
N LYS A 282 12.72 -75.00 12.85
CA LYS A 282 13.03 -74.01 11.79
C LYS A 282 13.75 -72.80 12.40
N PRO A 283 14.65 -72.12 11.66
CA PRO A 283 15.64 -71.20 12.22
C PRO A 283 15.04 -69.84 12.60
N GLU A 284 15.61 -69.24 13.65
CA GLU A 284 15.29 -67.92 14.21
C GLU A 284 15.46 -66.79 13.17
N GLU A 285 14.40 -66.02 12.93
CA GLU A 285 14.52 -64.66 12.41
C GLU A 285 14.97 -63.75 13.57
N VAL A 286 16.19 -63.21 13.45
CA VAL A 286 16.75 -62.25 14.40
C VAL A 286 15.91 -60.96 14.34
N ALA A 287 15.01 -60.75 15.30
CA ALA A 287 14.29 -59.49 15.45
C ALA A 287 15.30 -58.36 15.68
N VAL A 288 15.38 -57.42 14.75
CA VAL A 288 16.29 -56.28 14.85
C VAL A 288 15.75 -55.32 15.91
N VAL A 289 16.44 -55.22 17.05
CA VAL A 289 16.06 -54.30 18.14
C VAL A 289 16.52 -52.89 17.77
N HIS A 290 15.56 -51.98 17.58
CA HIS A 290 15.86 -50.57 17.34
C HIS A 290 16.15 -49.82 18.63
N PRO A 291 17.02 -48.80 18.61
CA PRO A 291 17.29 -47.98 19.79
C PRO A 291 16.05 -47.21 20.28
N GLU A 292 15.86 -47.12 21.61
CA GLU A 292 14.72 -46.40 22.22
C GLU A 292 14.67 -44.92 21.80
N TRP A 293 15.83 -44.26 21.68
CA TRP A 293 15.88 -42.85 21.24
C TRP A 293 15.30 -42.62 19.84
N LEU A 294 15.18 -43.64 18.98
CA LEU A 294 14.59 -43.53 17.64
C LEU A 294 13.05 -43.54 17.70
N LEU A 295 12.48 -44.26 18.67
CA LEU A 295 11.04 -44.35 18.90
C LEU A 295 10.50 -43.05 19.51
N ASP A 296 11.30 -42.38 20.32
CA ASP A 296 10.92 -41.14 21.01
C ASP A 296 11.11 -39.87 20.16
N ILE A 297 11.78 -39.95 19.00
CA ILE A 297 12.07 -38.78 18.15
C ILE A 297 10.80 -37.99 17.76
N PRO A 298 9.69 -38.63 17.32
CA PRO A 298 8.51 -37.87 16.93
C PRO A 298 7.94 -37.02 18.07
N ASP A 299 8.04 -37.51 19.32
CA ASP A 299 7.55 -36.82 20.51
C ASP A 299 8.54 -35.71 20.93
N GLU A 300 9.85 -35.98 20.89
CA GLU A 300 10.89 -34.98 21.12
C GLU A 300 10.85 -33.82 20.11
N LEU A 301 10.52 -34.12 18.84
CA LEU A 301 10.30 -33.10 17.82
C LEU A 301 9.12 -32.19 18.15
N ASP A 302 8.01 -32.75 18.63
CA ASP A 302 6.85 -31.96 19.06
C ASP A 302 7.19 -31.04 20.24
N VAL A 303 7.96 -31.54 21.21
CA VAL A 303 8.44 -30.73 22.34
C VAL A 303 9.33 -29.58 21.85
N CYS A 304 10.29 -29.86 20.97
CA CYS A 304 11.18 -28.84 20.41
C CYS A 304 10.41 -27.78 19.61
N VAL A 305 9.42 -28.20 18.82
CA VAL A 305 8.54 -27.30 18.06
C VAL A 305 7.71 -26.42 19.01
N ALA A 306 7.13 -27.01 20.06
CA ALA A 306 6.35 -26.28 21.06
C ALA A 306 7.19 -25.25 21.83
N GLN A 307 8.45 -25.57 22.14
CA GLN A 307 9.39 -24.66 22.81
C GLN A 307 10.06 -23.65 21.87
N ARG A 308 9.74 -23.67 20.56
CA ARG A 308 10.38 -22.84 19.50
C ARG A 308 11.89 -23.04 19.38
N GLN A 309 12.39 -24.21 19.78
CA GLN A 309 13.78 -24.62 19.61
C GLN A 309 13.96 -25.29 18.24
N PHE A 310 13.83 -24.49 17.18
CA PHE A 310 13.82 -25.01 15.81
C PHE A 310 15.17 -25.58 15.35
N GLU A 311 16.30 -25.10 15.90
CA GLU A 311 17.63 -25.61 15.56
C GLU A 311 17.82 -27.05 16.06
N ASP A 312 17.38 -27.30 17.30
CA ASP A 312 17.43 -28.63 17.91
C ASP A 312 16.49 -29.61 17.20
N ALA A 313 15.28 -29.15 16.83
CA ALA A 313 14.35 -29.95 16.01
C ALA A 313 14.98 -30.40 14.68
N VAL A 314 15.68 -29.51 13.96
CA VAL A 314 16.37 -29.86 12.70
C VAL A 314 17.55 -30.81 12.95
N ASN A 315 18.28 -30.67 14.07
CA ASN A 315 19.34 -31.60 14.44
C ASN A 315 18.81 -33.01 14.73
N TYR A 316 17.68 -33.12 15.45
CA TYR A 316 17.01 -34.39 15.69
C TYR A 316 16.49 -35.02 14.39
N LEU A 317 15.89 -34.24 13.48
CA LEU A 317 15.50 -34.70 12.14
C LEU A 317 16.68 -35.26 11.36
N ARG A 318 17.80 -34.54 11.32
CA ARG A 318 19.02 -34.96 10.62
C ARG A 318 19.60 -36.24 11.23
N LYS A 319 19.57 -36.38 12.57
CA LYS A 319 20.03 -37.59 13.26
C LYS A 319 19.14 -38.79 12.92
N ALA A 320 17.83 -38.61 12.90
CA ALA A 320 16.85 -39.63 12.51
C ALA A 320 17.06 -40.08 11.06
N GLN A 321 17.10 -39.14 10.12
CA GLN A 321 17.28 -39.43 8.69
C GLN A 321 18.62 -40.13 8.40
N ASN A 322 19.72 -39.69 9.02
CA ASN A 322 21.02 -40.34 8.87
C ASN A 322 21.02 -41.79 9.37
N TYR A 323 20.30 -42.08 10.46
CA TYR A 323 20.18 -43.44 10.98
C TYR A 323 19.33 -44.30 10.04
N ILE A 324 18.17 -43.81 9.61
CA ILE A 324 17.27 -44.49 8.66
C ILE A 324 17.99 -44.80 7.35
N CYS A 325 18.72 -43.83 6.77
CA CYS A 325 19.50 -44.05 5.55
C CYS A 325 20.61 -45.10 5.75
N LYS A 326 21.34 -45.07 6.87
CA LYS A 326 22.38 -46.06 7.18
C LYS A 326 21.81 -47.46 7.42
N PHE A 327 20.61 -47.55 7.97
CA PHE A 327 19.91 -48.80 8.20
C PHE A 327 19.44 -49.41 6.88
N ASN A 328 18.73 -48.63 6.07
CA ASN A 328 18.24 -49.04 4.75
C ASN A 328 19.39 -49.40 3.79
N ALA A 329 20.57 -48.79 3.94
CA ALA A 329 21.75 -49.17 3.16
C ALA A 329 22.39 -50.51 3.58
N LYS A 330 22.17 -50.95 4.83
CA LYS A 330 22.72 -52.20 5.39
C LYS A 330 21.75 -53.37 5.30
N HIS A 331 20.45 -53.11 5.33
CA HIS A 331 19.39 -54.11 5.29
C HIS A 331 18.59 -53.98 4.00
N SER A 332 18.61 -55.05 3.19
CA SER A 332 17.93 -55.08 1.89
C SER A 332 16.41 -55.36 1.98
N ALA A 333 15.92 -55.72 3.17
CA ALA A 333 14.50 -55.96 3.44
C ALA A 333 13.90 -54.77 4.23
N PRO A 334 12.72 -54.25 3.84
CA PRO A 334 12.09 -53.14 4.52
C PRO A 334 11.58 -53.55 5.91
N ASP A 335 12.05 -52.86 6.94
CA ASP A 335 11.53 -53.02 8.31
C ASP A 335 10.28 -52.14 8.49
N ALA A 336 9.16 -52.76 8.88
CA ALA A 336 7.89 -52.07 9.10
C ALA A 336 7.98 -50.98 10.18
N VAL A 337 8.84 -51.15 11.19
CA VAL A 337 9.03 -50.17 12.27
C VAL A 337 9.73 -48.92 11.75
N ILE A 338 10.77 -49.09 10.94
CA ILE A 338 11.49 -47.96 10.34
C ILE A 338 10.64 -47.21 9.32
N LEU A 339 9.82 -47.92 8.54
CA LEU A 339 8.87 -47.28 7.62
C LEU A 339 7.85 -46.42 8.37
N ASN A 340 7.30 -46.91 9.50
CA ASN A 340 6.36 -46.12 10.31
C ASN A 340 7.02 -44.89 10.93
N ILE A 341 8.25 -45.04 11.45
CA ILE A 341 9.01 -43.92 12.03
C ILE A 341 9.39 -42.92 10.94
N GLN A 342 9.77 -43.38 9.75
CA GLN A 342 10.08 -42.53 8.61
C GLN A 342 8.85 -41.70 8.19
N GLU A 343 7.68 -42.31 8.07
CA GLU A 343 6.42 -41.61 7.74
C GLU A 343 6.10 -40.54 8.81
N LYS A 344 6.21 -40.89 10.10
CA LYS A 344 6.01 -39.94 11.20
C LYS A 344 7.01 -38.79 11.17
N VAL A 345 8.30 -39.08 10.94
CA VAL A 345 9.36 -38.07 10.85
C VAL A 345 9.14 -37.15 9.65
N GLU A 346 8.71 -37.67 8.50
CA GLU A 346 8.36 -36.87 7.32
C GLU A 346 7.15 -35.95 7.58
N LEU A 347 6.11 -36.46 8.26
CA LEU A 347 4.96 -35.65 8.67
C LEU A 347 5.38 -34.51 9.63
N LYS A 348 6.23 -34.81 10.63
CA LYS A 348 6.74 -33.79 11.56
C LYS A 348 7.66 -32.79 10.87
N GLN A 349 8.47 -33.23 9.90
CA GLN A 349 9.27 -32.34 9.08
C GLN A 349 8.40 -31.37 8.27
N ASN A 350 7.32 -31.85 7.66
CA ASN A 350 6.39 -30.99 6.91
C ASN A 350 5.70 -29.98 7.84
N ASN A 351 5.24 -30.41 9.02
CA ASN A 351 4.68 -29.49 10.02
C ASN A 351 5.69 -28.42 10.47
N LEU A 352 6.95 -28.81 10.72
CA LEU A 352 8.02 -27.85 11.05
C LEU A 352 8.26 -26.85 9.90
N ILE A 353 8.26 -27.31 8.65
CA ILE A 353 8.37 -26.43 7.47
C ILE A 353 7.20 -25.43 7.46
N ASP A 354 5.97 -25.88 7.65
CA ASP A 354 4.79 -25.01 7.64
C ASP A 354 4.85 -23.97 8.76
N ILE A 355 5.28 -24.35 9.96
CA ILE A 355 5.46 -23.43 11.09
C ILE A 355 6.55 -22.39 10.78
N LEU A 356 7.70 -22.82 10.23
CA LEU A 356 8.79 -21.90 9.87
C LEU A 356 8.37 -20.95 8.74
N MET A 357 7.61 -21.43 7.76
CA MET A 357 7.05 -20.61 6.68
C MET A 357 6.06 -19.58 7.25
N ASN A 358 5.17 -19.99 8.16
CA ASN A 358 4.24 -19.10 8.86
C ASN A 358 4.93 -18.04 9.74
N GLU A 359 6.12 -18.31 10.28
CA GLU A 359 6.94 -17.32 10.98
C GLU A 359 7.56 -16.27 10.03
N LEU A 360 7.80 -16.65 8.77
CA LEU A 360 8.27 -15.74 7.71
C LEU A 360 7.12 -14.97 7.04
N GLU A 361 5.89 -15.48 7.13
CA GLU A 361 4.73 -14.80 6.56
C GLU A 361 4.44 -13.46 7.23
N VAL A 362 4.10 -12.48 6.38
CA VAL A 362 3.91 -11.10 6.81
C VAL A 362 2.57 -10.94 7.51
N ASN A 363 2.58 -11.05 8.83
CA ASN A 363 1.43 -10.72 9.65
C ASN A 363 1.41 -9.23 10.03
N PRO A 364 0.38 -8.45 9.65
CA PRO A 364 0.30 -7.02 9.95
C PRO A 364 0.21 -6.70 11.45
N LYS A 365 -0.12 -7.70 12.28
CA LYS A 365 -0.19 -7.60 13.76
C LYS A 365 1.14 -7.92 14.45
N LYS A 366 2.08 -8.63 13.81
CA LYS A 366 3.42 -8.87 14.35
C LYS A 366 4.29 -7.65 14.05
N SER A 367 4.48 -6.79 15.07
CA SER A 367 5.60 -5.85 15.04
C SER A 367 6.89 -6.67 14.96
N PHE A 368 7.57 -6.66 13.81
CA PHE A 368 8.91 -7.24 13.68
C PHE A 368 9.88 -6.38 14.53
N GLN A 369 9.85 -6.54 15.85
CA GLN A 369 10.75 -5.87 16.79
C GLN A 369 12.23 -6.21 16.52
N GLY A 370 12.53 -7.28 15.76
CA GLY A 370 13.89 -7.70 15.39
C GLY A 370 14.27 -7.55 13.90
N GLY A 371 13.39 -7.00 13.05
CA GLY A 371 13.66 -6.82 11.61
C GLY A 371 14.09 -8.09 10.85
N LEU A 372 14.81 -7.94 9.74
CA LEU A 372 15.31 -9.05 8.91
C LEU A 372 16.33 -9.96 9.62
N ARG A 373 16.89 -9.52 10.76
CA ARG A 373 17.83 -10.35 11.54
C ARG A 373 17.12 -11.46 12.28
N ALA A 374 15.92 -11.18 12.81
CA ALA A 374 15.12 -12.18 13.51
C ALA A 374 14.65 -13.30 12.57
N THR A 375 14.49 -13.03 11.28
CA THR A 375 14.09 -14.02 10.28
C THR A 375 15.26 -14.85 9.75
N ARG A 376 16.51 -14.43 9.95
CA ARG A 376 17.70 -15.13 9.45
C ARG A 376 17.75 -16.58 9.91
N THR A 377 17.45 -16.85 11.17
CA THR A 377 17.49 -18.20 11.74
C THR A 377 16.48 -19.12 11.06
N ALA A 378 15.25 -18.64 10.87
CA ALA A 378 14.20 -19.37 10.15
C ALA A 378 14.57 -19.62 8.68
N VAL A 379 15.16 -18.63 7.99
CA VAL A 379 15.63 -18.79 6.60
C VAL A 379 16.73 -19.84 6.49
N ARG A 380 17.71 -19.81 7.40
CA ARG A 380 18.79 -20.81 7.44
C ARG A 380 18.24 -22.22 7.62
N LEU A 381 17.31 -22.40 8.55
CA LEU A 381 16.71 -23.72 8.81
C LEU A 381 15.86 -24.22 7.62
N LEU A 382 15.12 -23.34 6.94
CA LEU A 382 14.38 -23.72 5.73
C LEU A 382 15.29 -24.04 4.55
N ASN A 383 16.44 -23.36 4.43
CA ASN A 383 17.47 -23.72 3.45
C ASN A 383 18.05 -25.10 3.75
N ASP A 384 18.35 -25.40 5.01
CA ASP A 384 18.81 -26.73 5.45
C ASP A 384 17.78 -27.83 5.15
N LEU A 385 16.48 -27.51 5.21
CA LEU A 385 15.37 -28.43 4.89
C LEU A 385 15.07 -28.55 3.39
N GLY A 386 15.86 -27.90 2.52
CA GLY A 386 15.73 -27.98 1.06
C GLY A 386 14.54 -27.19 0.48
N ARG A 387 14.01 -26.20 1.22
CA ARG A 387 12.90 -25.32 0.78
C ARG A 387 13.37 -23.91 0.41
N SER A 388 14.56 -23.78 -0.17
CA SER A 388 15.21 -22.50 -0.45
C SER A 388 14.43 -21.58 -1.40
N THR A 389 13.74 -22.12 -2.41
CA THR A 389 12.97 -21.32 -3.39
C THR A 389 11.75 -20.65 -2.77
N GLN A 390 10.96 -21.42 -2.01
CA GLN A 390 9.78 -20.92 -1.30
C GLN A 390 10.17 -19.94 -0.20
N CYS A 391 11.25 -20.25 0.54
CA CYS A 391 11.80 -19.36 1.54
C CYS A 391 12.28 -18.02 0.94
N CYS A 392 12.95 -18.07 -0.22
CA CYS A 392 13.38 -16.89 -0.95
C CYS A 392 12.20 -16.00 -1.34
N ASP A 393 11.12 -16.57 -1.89
CA ASP A 393 9.91 -15.80 -2.25
C ASP A 393 9.27 -15.12 -1.03
N LEU A 394 9.12 -15.85 0.09
CA LEU A 394 8.62 -15.26 1.34
C LEU A 394 9.53 -14.15 1.88
N PHE A 395 10.84 -14.34 1.83
CA PHE A 395 11.80 -13.32 2.25
C PHE A 395 11.68 -12.05 1.40
N LEU A 396 11.56 -12.19 0.08
CA LEU A 396 11.38 -11.05 -0.83
C LEU A 396 10.01 -10.35 -0.62
N LYS A 397 8.95 -11.10 -0.29
CA LYS A 397 7.66 -10.54 0.12
C LYS A 397 7.80 -9.73 1.41
N LEU A 398 8.54 -10.22 2.40
CA LEU A 398 8.86 -9.50 3.64
C LEU A 398 9.66 -8.21 3.37
N CYS A 399 10.68 -8.25 2.51
CA CYS A 399 11.41 -7.06 2.10
C CYS A 399 10.47 -6.02 1.47
N SER A 400 9.54 -6.47 0.62
CA SER A 400 8.55 -5.60 -0.03
C SER A 400 7.62 -4.91 0.96
N THR A 401 7.15 -5.63 1.99
CA THR A 401 6.25 -5.06 3.01
C THR A 401 6.99 -4.11 3.95
N MET A 402 8.25 -4.42 4.27
CA MET A 402 9.14 -3.51 5.01
C MET A 402 9.33 -2.19 4.26
N LEU A 403 9.66 -2.21 2.97
CA LEU A 403 9.81 -1.01 2.15
C LEU A 403 8.50 -0.21 2.06
N LYS A 404 7.36 -0.88 1.86
CA LYS A 404 6.03 -0.23 1.83
C LYS A 404 5.69 0.44 3.15
N ASN A 405 5.99 -0.20 4.28
CA ASN A 405 5.72 0.37 5.61
C ASN A 405 6.61 1.58 5.91
N GLN A 406 7.87 1.55 5.48
CA GLN A 406 8.76 2.71 5.60
C GLN A 406 8.28 3.88 4.72
N ALA A 407 7.85 3.61 3.49
CA ALA A 407 7.27 4.62 2.61
C ALA A 407 6.02 5.29 3.21
N LYS A 408 5.17 4.54 3.92
CA LYS A 408 3.97 5.08 4.61
C LYS A 408 4.30 5.97 5.81
N LYS A 409 5.43 5.75 6.48
CA LYS A 409 5.84 6.54 7.66
C LYS A 409 6.34 7.95 7.31
N LEU A 410 6.74 8.17 6.06
CA LEU A 410 7.24 9.46 5.60
C LEU A 410 6.08 10.46 5.42
N LYS A 411 6.00 11.44 6.32
CA LYS A 411 5.03 12.55 6.22
C LYS A 411 5.39 13.50 5.07
N ARG A 412 4.38 13.94 4.32
CA ARG A 412 4.52 14.82 3.13
C ARG A 412 4.71 16.31 3.45
N GLU A 413 4.92 16.69 4.71
CA GLU A 413 4.85 18.08 5.17
C GLU A 413 6.11 18.93 4.87
N THR A 414 7.07 18.41 4.10
CA THR A 414 8.35 19.11 3.79
C THR A 414 8.44 19.51 2.32
N SER A 415 9.37 20.43 2.01
CA SER A 415 9.64 20.83 0.62
C SER A 415 9.95 19.62 -0.27
N THR A 416 9.58 19.68 -1.55
CA THR A 416 9.70 18.54 -2.49
C THR A 416 11.10 17.91 -2.46
N ILE A 417 12.16 18.72 -2.49
CA ILE A 417 13.56 18.25 -2.43
C ILE A 417 13.84 17.51 -1.12
N THR A 418 13.41 18.06 0.02
CA THR A 418 13.65 17.48 1.34
C THR A 418 12.92 16.14 1.47
N TYR A 419 11.65 16.10 1.06
CA TYR A 419 10.86 14.87 1.05
C TYR A 419 11.51 13.80 0.16
N ILE A 420 11.90 14.15 -1.07
CA ILE A 420 12.56 13.23 -2.00
C ILE A 420 13.89 12.74 -1.44
N ARG A 421 14.70 13.61 -0.85
CA ARG A 421 15.98 13.25 -0.20
C ARG A 421 15.78 12.21 0.89
N TYR A 422 14.81 12.41 1.78
CA TYR A 422 14.49 11.43 2.83
C TYR A 422 13.94 10.13 2.26
N PHE A 423 13.03 10.22 1.28
CA PHE A 423 12.44 9.05 0.63
C PHE A 423 13.47 8.18 -0.09
N THR A 424 14.30 8.77 -0.95
CA THR A 424 15.33 8.03 -1.70
C THR A 424 16.39 7.50 -0.74
N SER A 425 16.90 8.32 0.18
CA SER A 425 17.90 7.87 1.15
C SER A 425 17.39 6.71 2.02
N ALA A 426 16.18 6.80 2.57
CA ALA A 426 15.62 5.74 3.39
C ALA A 426 15.37 4.45 2.59
N THR A 427 14.86 4.57 1.36
CA THR A 427 14.53 3.41 0.54
C THR A 427 15.79 2.68 0.06
N PHE A 428 16.76 3.41 -0.50
CA PHE A 428 18.01 2.81 -0.99
C PHE A 428 18.88 2.29 0.15
N THR A 429 18.91 2.95 1.31
CA THR A 429 19.62 2.43 2.49
C THR A 429 19.02 1.11 2.98
N ASN A 430 17.68 0.99 2.97
CA ASN A 430 17.03 -0.28 3.27
C ASN A 430 17.32 -1.35 2.22
N MET A 431 17.39 -0.98 0.93
CA MET A 431 17.79 -1.91 -0.13
C MET A 431 19.23 -2.41 0.06
N CYS A 432 20.20 -1.52 0.35
CA CYS A 432 21.57 -1.92 0.66
C CYS A 432 21.61 -2.91 1.84
N TYR A 433 20.90 -2.60 2.93
CA TYR A 433 20.77 -3.49 4.08
C TYR A 433 20.13 -4.84 3.72
N MET A 434 19.11 -4.84 2.87
CA MET A 434 18.45 -6.05 2.39
C MET A 434 19.39 -6.93 1.55
N ILE A 435 20.27 -6.35 0.73
CA ILE A 435 21.28 -7.11 -0.04
C ILE A 435 22.22 -7.84 0.92
N GLU A 436 22.76 -7.14 1.91
CA GLU A 436 23.66 -7.75 2.89
C GLU A 436 23.00 -8.90 3.66
N GLU A 437 21.77 -8.68 4.13
CA GLU A 437 21.02 -9.69 4.85
C GLU A 437 20.65 -10.87 3.96
N PHE A 438 20.33 -10.61 2.68
CA PHE A 438 20.04 -11.64 1.70
C PHE A 438 21.25 -12.53 1.41
N LEU A 439 22.42 -11.93 1.13
CA LEU A 439 23.65 -12.68 0.86
C LEU A 439 24.11 -13.49 2.08
N ARG A 440 23.86 -13.01 3.30
CA ARG A 440 24.11 -13.76 4.54
C ARG A 440 23.12 -14.92 4.73
N ALA A 441 21.88 -14.77 4.26
CA ALA A 441 20.82 -15.76 4.45
C ALA A 441 20.82 -16.87 3.38
N PHE A 442 21.26 -16.55 2.16
CA PHE A 442 21.33 -17.46 1.01
C PHE A 442 22.76 -17.54 0.44
N PRO A 443 23.75 -18.05 1.20
CA PRO A 443 25.11 -18.22 0.70
C PRO A 443 25.13 -19.25 -0.44
N ASP A 444 25.91 -18.99 -1.49
CA ASP A 444 26.21 -19.92 -2.59
C ASP A 444 25.01 -20.43 -3.42
N LEU A 445 23.85 -19.75 -3.37
CA LEU A 445 22.64 -20.11 -4.13
C LEU A 445 22.39 -19.13 -5.30
N PRO A 446 22.94 -19.38 -6.52
CA PRO A 446 22.86 -18.42 -7.64
C PRO A 446 21.43 -18.17 -8.13
N TYR A 447 20.54 -19.16 -8.03
CA TYR A 447 19.13 -19.02 -8.43
C TYR A 447 18.32 -18.13 -7.46
N CYS A 448 18.70 -18.07 -6.18
CA CYS A 448 18.11 -17.12 -5.22
C CYS A 448 18.60 -15.70 -5.52
N VAL A 449 19.89 -15.54 -5.85
CA VAL A 449 20.46 -14.24 -6.22
C VAL A 449 19.78 -13.68 -7.47
N SER A 450 19.52 -14.50 -8.50
CA SER A 450 18.79 -14.03 -9.69
C SER A 450 17.35 -13.58 -9.36
N ALA A 451 16.66 -14.29 -8.45
CA ALA A 451 15.35 -13.87 -7.96
C ALA A 451 15.40 -12.53 -7.20
N TYR A 452 16.45 -12.31 -6.38
CA TYR A 452 16.67 -11.03 -5.72
C TYR A 452 16.88 -9.89 -6.71
N VAL A 453 17.70 -10.09 -7.76
CA VAL A 453 17.94 -9.08 -8.79
C VAL A 453 16.65 -8.74 -9.54
N ALA A 454 15.84 -9.75 -9.89
CA ALA A 454 14.54 -9.55 -10.53
C ALA A 454 13.58 -8.76 -9.62
N TRP A 455 13.55 -9.09 -8.32
CA TRP A 455 12.78 -8.35 -7.32
C TRP A 455 13.25 -6.90 -7.18
N ALA A 456 14.56 -6.67 -7.06
CA ALA A 456 15.13 -5.34 -6.91
C ALA A 456 14.86 -4.46 -8.13
N HIS A 457 14.92 -5.06 -9.33
CA HIS A 457 14.50 -4.41 -10.59
C HIS A 457 13.01 -3.98 -10.57
N GLY A 458 12.13 -4.86 -10.10
CA GLY A 458 10.71 -4.56 -9.95
C GLY A 458 10.46 -3.43 -8.95
N HIS A 459 11.14 -3.45 -7.79
CA HIS A 459 11.03 -2.39 -6.80
C HIS A 459 11.56 -1.05 -7.27
N LEU A 460 12.67 -1.03 -8.01
CA LEU A 460 13.18 0.21 -8.58
C LEU A 460 12.14 0.88 -9.50
N THR A 461 11.36 0.09 -10.24
CA THR A 461 10.27 0.61 -11.05
C THR A 461 9.17 1.25 -10.18
N ILE A 462 8.82 0.64 -9.05
CA ILE A 462 7.84 1.20 -8.10
C ILE A 462 8.37 2.50 -7.48
N ILE A 463 9.64 2.54 -7.08
CA ILE A 463 10.31 3.70 -6.49
C ILE A 463 10.35 4.84 -7.49
N THR A 464 10.76 4.56 -8.73
CA THR A 464 10.83 5.57 -9.80
C THR A 464 9.44 6.10 -10.12
N ASN A 465 8.41 5.24 -10.12
CA ASN A 465 7.03 5.65 -10.32
C ASN A 465 6.53 6.60 -9.22
N HIS A 466 6.83 6.28 -7.96
CA HIS A 466 6.53 7.16 -6.83
C HIS A 466 7.34 8.46 -6.90
N PHE A 467 8.61 8.41 -7.29
CA PHE A 467 9.47 9.57 -7.42
C PHE A 467 8.90 10.59 -8.43
N TRP A 468 8.59 10.15 -9.66
CA TRP A 468 8.17 11.10 -10.70
C TRP A 468 6.76 11.64 -10.42
N THR A 469 5.85 10.83 -9.87
CA THR A 469 4.51 11.31 -9.48
C THR A 469 4.58 12.40 -8.42
N GLN A 470 5.62 12.43 -7.59
CA GLN A 470 5.82 13.49 -6.60
C GLN A 470 6.53 14.71 -7.19
N VAL A 471 7.51 14.52 -8.08
CA VAL A 471 8.33 15.62 -8.63
C VAL A 471 7.66 16.35 -9.79
N PHE A 472 7.06 15.62 -10.75
CA PHE A 472 6.56 16.19 -12.00
C PHE A 472 5.09 16.65 -11.92
N VAL A 473 4.26 16.02 -11.07
CA VAL A 473 2.86 16.45 -10.88
C VAL A 473 2.78 17.80 -10.16
N THR A 474 3.76 18.12 -9.31
CA THR A 474 3.78 19.38 -8.55
C THR A 474 4.18 20.62 -9.37
N LYS A 475 4.35 20.51 -10.70
CA LYS A 475 4.84 21.59 -11.59
C LYS A 475 6.14 22.24 -11.06
N ALA A 476 7.06 21.41 -10.59
CA ALA A 476 8.31 21.87 -10.00
C ALA A 476 9.20 22.59 -11.05
N THR A 477 10.09 23.49 -10.60
CA THR A 477 11.01 24.20 -11.50
C THR A 477 12.12 23.24 -11.98
N LEU A 478 12.72 23.52 -13.15
CA LEU A 478 13.77 22.65 -13.70
C LEU A 478 14.95 22.45 -12.74
N SER A 479 15.33 23.47 -11.98
CA SER A 479 16.37 23.35 -10.94
C SER A 479 15.99 22.37 -9.84
N THR A 480 14.75 22.41 -9.34
CA THR A 480 14.29 21.44 -8.33
C THR A 480 14.22 20.02 -8.88
N ILE A 481 13.83 19.85 -10.15
CA ILE A 481 13.85 18.55 -10.83
C ILE A 481 15.28 18.04 -10.94
N THR A 482 16.22 18.89 -11.36
CA THR A 482 17.64 18.57 -11.52
C THR A 482 18.24 18.07 -10.21
N GLU A 483 18.03 18.80 -9.11
CA GLU A 483 18.53 18.39 -7.79
C GLU A 483 17.91 17.05 -7.36
N CYS A 484 16.60 16.86 -7.56
CA CYS A 484 15.94 15.59 -7.24
C CYS A 484 16.49 14.41 -8.05
N VAL A 485 16.78 14.63 -9.35
CA VAL A 485 17.36 13.62 -10.24
C VAL A 485 18.79 13.27 -9.82
N GLN A 486 19.61 14.26 -9.46
CA GLN A 486 20.94 14.03 -8.93
C GLN A 486 20.91 13.22 -7.62
N LEU A 487 19.97 13.54 -6.72
CA LEU A 487 19.81 12.81 -5.46
C LEU A 487 19.49 11.32 -5.70
N ILE A 488 18.54 11.01 -6.58
CA ILE A 488 18.19 9.61 -6.85
C ILE A 488 19.31 8.87 -7.60
N ARG A 489 20.03 9.53 -8.52
CA ARG A 489 21.21 8.96 -9.20
C ARG A 489 22.31 8.62 -8.20
N ALA A 490 22.63 9.53 -7.27
CA ALA A 490 23.63 9.29 -6.24
C ALA A 490 23.24 8.14 -5.29
N GLN A 491 21.96 8.00 -4.94
CA GLN A 491 21.50 6.85 -4.15
C GLN A 491 21.54 5.53 -4.95
N CYS A 492 21.27 5.58 -6.25
CA CYS A 492 21.38 4.41 -7.13
C CYS A 492 22.84 3.95 -7.29
N GLU A 493 23.78 4.90 -7.38
CA GLU A 493 25.21 4.60 -7.45
C GLU A 493 25.73 3.84 -6.22
N ARG A 494 25.16 4.08 -5.04
CA ARG A 494 25.49 3.30 -3.83
C ARG A 494 25.16 1.82 -3.97
N LEU A 495 24.18 1.43 -4.79
CA LEU A 495 23.90 0.01 -5.04
C LEU A 495 25.00 -0.67 -5.84
N CYS A 496 25.77 0.10 -6.63
CA CYS A 496 26.90 -0.42 -7.40
C CYS A 496 28.01 -0.95 -6.48
N GLU A 497 28.18 -0.38 -5.28
CA GLU A 497 29.12 -0.89 -4.26
C GLU A 497 28.77 -2.33 -3.82
N TYR A 498 27.50 -2.71 -3.93
CA TYR A 498 26.99 -4.05 -3.63
C TYR A 498 26.89 -4.95 -4.88
N GLY A 499 27.47 -4.52 -6.01
CA GLY A 499 27.50 -5.28 -7.25
C GLY A 499 26.23 -5.19 -8.10
N ILE A 500 25.33 -4.24 -7.82
CA ILE A 500 24.08 -4.07 -8.57
C ILE A 500 24.07 -2.69 -9.26
N ASP A 501 24.20 -2.69 -10.59
CA ASP A 501 24.08 -1.47 -11.39
C ASP A 501 22.68 -1.35 -12.02
N PHE A 502 21.91 -0.37 -11.54
CA PHE A 502 20.60 -0.04 -12.11
C PHE A 502 20.52 1.37 -12.73
N ARG A 503 21.66 2.03 -12.97
CA ARG A 503 21.69 3.39 -13.54
C ARG A 503 20.98 3.46 -14.89
N TYR A 504 21.25 2.49 -15.76
CA TYR A 504 20.61 2.39 -17.08
C TYR A 504 19.07 2.34 -17.00
N LYS A 505 18.53 1.62 -16.02
CA LYS A 505 17.08 1.46 -15.83
C LYS A 505 16.45 2.74 -15.29
N LEU A 506 17.13 3.37 -14.32
CA LEU A 506 16.71 4.65 -13.75
C LEU A 506 16.65 5.73 -14.84
N ASP A 507 17.74 5.90 -15.59
CA ASP A 507 17.81 6.89 -16.67
C ASP A 507 16.81 6.60 -17.79
N GLY A 508 16.62 5.32 -18.15
CA GLY A 508 15.61 4.92 -19.12
C GLY A 508 14.18 5.29 -18.72
N GLN A 509 13.83 5.16 -17.43
CA GLN A 509 12.51 5.54 -16.94
C GLN A 509 12.33 7.05 -16.76
N LEU A 510 13.39 7.77 -16.39
CA LEU A 510 13.34 9.22 -16.19
C LEU A 510 13.32 10.00 -17.51
N ARG A 511 13.86 9.42 -18.60
CA ARG A 511 14.04 10.10 -19.89
C ARG A 511 12.81 10.82 -20.41
N LYS A 512 11.66 10.12 -20.50
CA LYS A 512 10.44 10.69 -21.06
C LYS A 512 10.01 11.93 -20.28
N PHE A 513 10.06 11.86 -18.95
CA PHE A 513 9.67 12.93 -18.06
C PHE A 513 10.64 14.11 -18.12
N ILE A 514 11.96 13.83 -18.16
CA ILE A 514 12.99 14.86 -18.32
C ILE A 514 12.82 15.58 -19.66
N ASN A 515 12.59 14.86 -20.76
CA ASN A 515 12.34 15.46 -22.08
C ASN A 515 11.10 16.37 -22.07
N THR A 516 10.00 15.93 -21.45
CA THR A 516 8.81 16.77 -21.31
C THR A 516 9.11 18.02 -20.49
N ALA A 517 9.79 17.90 -19.36
CA ALA A 517 10.14 19.05 -18.51
C ALA A 517 11.11 20.02 -19.20
N LEU A 518 12.08 19.51 -19.96
CA LEU A 518 13.02 20.32 -20.76
C LEU A 518 12.27 21.10 -21.83
N ASN A 519 11.37 20.46 -22.59
CA ASN A 519 10.57 21.13 -23.62
C ASN A 519 9.65 22.19 -23.02
N GLU A 520 8.94 21.88 -21.92
CA GLU A 520 8.10 22.86 -21.24
C GLU A 520 8.90 24.05 -20.71
N HIS A 521 10.10 23.82 -20.17
CA HIS A 521 10.96 24.88 -19.66
C HIS A 521 11.53 25.73 -20.80
N ARG A 522 11.95 25.09 -21.90
CA ARG A 522 12.39 25.74 -23.13
C ARG A 522 11.33 26.70 -23.64
N ASP A 523 10.09 26.23 -23.79
CA ASP A 523 8.99 27.03 -24.33
C ASP A 523 8.65 28.22 -23.40
N LYS A 524 8.59 27.98 -22.07
CA LYS A 524 8.41 29.05 -21.07
C LYS A 524 9.54 30.08 -21.09
N PHE A 525 10.77 29.63 -21.35
CA PHE A 525 11.93 30.53 -21.45
C PHE A 525 11.81 31.38 -22.73
N ILE A 526 11.50 30.78 -23.86
CA ILE A 526 11.27 31.52 -25.12
C ILE A 526 10.16 32.57 -24.95
N ASP A 527 9.06 32.24 -24.27
CA ASP A 527 8.00 33.23 -24.00
C ASP A 527 8.44 34.34 -23.04
N SER A 528 9.27 34.01 -22.04
CA SER A 528 9.89 35.00 -21.16
C SER A 528 10.83 35.96 -21.92
N ILE A 529 11.51 35.47 -22.95
CA ILE A 529 12.33 36.28 -23.86
C ILE A 529 11.44 37.25 -24.64
N LYS A 530 10.35 36.77 -25.25
CA LYS A 530 9.41 37.61 -26.00
C LYS A 530 8.80 38.72 -25.14
N LEU A 531 8.48 38.42 -23.88
CA LEU A 531 7.91 39.41 -22.96
C LEU A 531 8.92 40.51 -22.63
N ARG A 532 10.17 40.14 -22.27
CA ARG A 532 11.24 41.13 -22.02
C ARG A 532 11.61 41.92 -23.27
N ALA A 533 11.53 41.28 -24.43
CA ALA A 533 11.75 41.91 -25.72
C ALA A 533 10.79 43.09 -25.98
N ASN A 534 9.54 42.99 -25.52
CA ASN A 534 8.56 44.06 -25.64
C ASN A 534 8.81 45.22 -24.65
N GLU A 535 9.49 44.96 -23.54
CA GLU A 535 9.80 45.96 -22.50
C GLU A 535 11.17 46.63 -22.70
N ASP A 536 12.03 46.08 -23.57
CA ASP A 536 13.38 46.58 -23.76
C ASP A 536 13.38 47.91 -24.51
N LYS A 537 14.12 48.86 -23.95
CA LYS A 537 14.28 50.21 -24.50
C LYS A 537 15.56 50.38 -25.30
N TRP A 538 16.42 49.35 -25.34
CA TRP A 538 17.70 49.36 -26.05
C TRP A 538 18.72 50.40 -25.54
N ILE A 539 18.63 50.73 -24.26
CA ILE A 539 19.51 51.72 -23.60
C ILE A 539 20.53 50.97 -22.72
N PRO A 540 21.78 51.47 -22.58
CA PRO A 540 22.74 50.98 -21.59
C PRO A 540 22.13 50.94 -20.17
N MET A 541 22.42 49.87 -19.43
CA MET A 541 21.87 49.66 -18.09
C MET A 541 22.55 50.57 -17.07
N ASN A 542 21.75 51.32 -16.31
CA ASN A 542 22.22 52.19 -15.22
C ASN A 542 21.91 51.57 -13.85
N PHE A 543 22.95 51.29 -13.06
CA PHE A 543 22.82 50.69 -11.73
C PHE A 543 22.61 51.71 -10.59
N LYS A 544 22.56 53.00 -10.90
CA LYS A 544 22.42 54.18 -10.00
C LYS A 544 23.56 54.37 -8.99
N THR A 545 24.17 53.28 -8.51
CA THR A 545 25.23 53.27 -7.50
C THR A 545 26.37 52.34 -7.91
N LYS A 546 27.60 52.72 -7.59
CA LYS A 546 28.80 51.90 -7.81
C LYS A 546 28.70 50.52 -7.15
N GLY A 547 28.17 50.46 -5.94
CA GLY A 547 27.99 49.20 -5.20
C GLY A 547 26.96 48.24 -5.82
N ALA A 548 25.99 48.71 -6.59
CA ALA A 548 25.05 47.85 -7.31
C ALA A 548 25.68 47.26 -8.58
N LEU A 549 26.49 48.06 -9.30
CA LEU A 549 27.28 47.57 -10.44
C LEU A 549 28.29 46.51 -9.99
N THR A 550 29.06 46.77 -8.92
CA THR A 550 30.03 45.79 -8.39
C THR A 550 29.35 44.47 -7.99
N ARG A 551 28.16 44.53 -7.37
CA ARG A 551 27.39 43.32 -7.04
C ARG A 551 26.96 42.54 -8.30
N CYS A 552 26.51 43.23 -9.34
CA CYS A 552 26.16 42.60 -10.62
C CYS A 552 27.38 41.93 -11.27
N LEU A 553 28.53 42.61 -11.31
CA LEU A 553 29.78 42.07 -11.84
C LEU A 553 30.21 40.83 -11.07
N GLN A 554 30.21 40.87 -9.73
CA GLN A 554 30.54 39.72 -8.88
C GLN A 554 29.59 38.53 -9.09
N GLU A 555 28.29 38.78 -9.31
CA GLU A 555 27.33 37.71 -9.58
C GLU A 555 27.61 37.00 -10.90
N HIS A 556 27.91 37.75 -11.97
CA HIS A 556 28.25 37.18 -13.27
C HIS A 556 29.65 36.53 -13.28
N GLU A 557 30.58 37.08 -12.52
CA GLU A 557 31.92 36.51 -12.35
C GLU A 557 31.86 35.15 -11.63
N LYS A 558 30.98 34.98 -10.63
CA LYS A 558 30.69 33.67 -10.02
C LYS A 558 30.16 32.63 -11.02
N MET A 559 29.50 33.08 -12.09
CA MET A 559 29.04 32.21 -13.18
C MET A 559 30.12 31.99 -14.26
N GLY A 560 31.31 32.59 -14.10
CA GLY A 560 32.46 32.49 -14.99
C GLY A 560 32.56 33.61 -16.03
N LEU A 561 31.66 34.61 -15.99
CA LEU A 561 31.55 35.65 -17.00
C LEU A 561 32.17 36.97 -16.52
N LYS A 562 33.24 37.42 -17.18
CA LYS A 562 33.87 38.72 -16.92
C LYS A 562 33.25 39.81 -17.80
N LEU A 563 32.69 40.85 -17.17
CA LEU A 563 31.97 41.93 -17.85
C LEU A 563 32.73 43.27 -17.87
N ASP A 564 33.97 43.31 -17.37
CA ASP A 564 34.75 44.55 -17.19
C ASP A 564 34.91 45.37 -18.48
N SER A 565 35.03 44.70 -19.63
CA SER A 565 35.14 45.32 -20.95
C SER A 565 33.89 46.05 -21.44
N TYR A 566 32.74 45.81 -20.79
CA TYR A 566 31.45 46.42 -21.11
C TYR A 566 31.06 47.52 -20.11
N VAL A 567 31.87 47.79 -19.08
CA VAL A 567 31.62 48.86 -18.11
C VAL A 567 31.99 50.21 -18.71
N SER A 568 31.19 51.25 -18.45
CA SER A 568 31.52 52.63 -18.79
C SER A 568 31.31 53.54 -17.57
N GLY A 569 32.40 54.11 -17.06
CA GLY A 569 32.38 54.88 -15.81
C GLY A 569 32.08 54.01 -14.58
N ASP A 570 31.54 54.62 -13.53
CA ASP A 570 31.32 53.96 -12.24
C ASP A 570 29.95 53.27 -12.10
N VAL A 571 29.02 53.46 -13.04
CA VAL A 571 27.59 53.10 -12.85
C VAL A 571 26.92 52.48 -14.10
N TRP A 572 27.52 52.62 -15.28
CA TRP A 572 26.89 52.18 -16.53
C TRP A 572 27.48 50.88 -17.06
N LEU A 573 26.61 50.04 -17.62
CA LEU A 573 26.96 48.83 -18.36
C LEU A 573 26.44 48.95 -19.79
N GLN A 574 27.33 48.79 -20.76
CA GLN A 574 27.07 48.90 -22.20
C GLN A 574 26.40 47.64 -22.78
N LEU A 575 25.40 47.12 -22.06
CA LEU A 575 24.56 45.97 -22.42
C LEU A 575 23.12 46.27 -22.00
N THR A 576 22.14 45.73 -22.74
CA THR A 576 20.73 45.91 -22.37
C THR A 576 20.37 45.09 -21.14
N SER A 577 19.36 45.57 -20.41
CA SER A 577 18.82 44.83 -19.26
C SER A 577 18.26 43.45 -19.66
N SER A 578 17.71 43.33 -20.88
CA SER A 578 17.21 42.08 -21.43
C SER A 578 18.34 41.05 -21.63
N ASN A 579 19.46 41.45 -22.24
CA ASN A 579 20.57 40.54 -22.51
C ASN A 579 21.29 40.09 -21.23
N ILE A 580 21.42 40.96 -20.23
CA ILE A 580 21.98 40.56 -18.93
C ILE A 580 21.06 39.58 -18.20
N ALA A 581 19.75 39.87 -18.15
CA ALA A 581 18.78 38.95 -17.55
C ALA A 581 18.73 37.60 -18.28
N PHE A 582 18.76 37.61 -19.62
CA PHE A 582 18.87 36.42 -20.45
C PHE A 582 20.13 35.62 -20.10
N THR A 583 21.30 36.27 -20.07
CA THR A 583 22.58 35.61 -19.79
C THR A 583 22.54 34.86 -18.47
N LYS A 584 22.07 35.51 -17.40
CA LYS A 584 21.92 34.88 -16.08
C LYS A 584 21.01 33.66 -16.13
N LEU A 585 19.82 33.78 -16.72
CA LEU A 585 18.86 32.68 -16.80
C LEU A 585 19.34 31.54 -17.70
N PHE A 586 20.04 31.87 -18.79
CA PHE A 586 20.57 30.90 -19.73
C PHE A 586 21.70 30.08 -19.10
N LEU A 587 22.57 30.70 -18.30
CA LEU A 587 23.63 29.97 -17.60
C LEU A 587 23.09 29.04 -16.51
N VAL A 588 22.02 29.44 -15.80
CA VAL A 588 21.32 28.54 -14.87
C VAL A 588 20.63 27.39 -15.61
N PHE A 589 20.01 27.67 -16.77
CA PHE A 589 19.41 26.65 -17.61
C PHE A 589 20.45 25.67 -18.15
N LEU A 590 21.60 26.17 -18.62
CA LEU A 590 22.73 25.36 -19.06
C LEU A 590 23.22 24.43 -17.95
N ASP A 591 23.46 24.96 -16.75
CA ASP A 591 23.92 24.15 -15.61
C ASP A 591 22.90 23.05 -15.26
N ASN A 592 21.61 23.36 -15.25
CA ASN A 592 20.57 22.36 -15.06
C ASN A 592 20.59 21.27 -16.15
N CYS A 593 20.74 21.65 -17.42
CA CYS A 593 20.82 20.72 -18.55
C CYS A 593 22.05 19.81 -18.47
N LEU A 594 23.22 20.36 -18.15
CA LEU A 594 24.46 19.60 -18.01
C LEU A 594 24.36 18.61 -16.84
N ASN A 595 23.75 19.01 -15.73
CA ASN A 595 23.53 18.12 -14.59
C ASN A 595 22.51 16.99 -14.86
N LEU A 596 21.63 17.16 -15.84
CA LEU A 596 20.68 16.14 -16.29
C LEU A 596 21.23 15.22 -17.38
N GLN A 597 22.43 15.49 -17.90
CA GLN A 597 22.97 14.86 -19.09
C GLN A 597 23.00 13.32 -18.99
N THR A 598 22.54 12.69 -20.07
CA THR A 598 22.78 11.28 -20.40
C THR A 598 23.02 11.20 -21.90
N THR A 599 23.64 10.11 -22.37
CA THR A 599 23.92 9.91 -23.80
C THR A 599 22.69 10.10 -24.68
N GLU A 600 21.52 9.69 -24.19
CA GLU A 600 20.25 9.73 -24.93
C GLU A 600 19.46 11.03 -24.74
N LEU A 601 19.86 11.90 -23.80
CA LEU A 601 19.28 13.23 -23.59
C LEU A 601 20.08 14.34 -24.26
N LEU A 602 21.25 14.02 -24.84
CA LEU A 602 22.18 15.01 -25.39
C LEU A 602 21.57 15.82 -26.54
N GLU A 603 20.90 15.15 -27.48
CA GLU A 603 20.22 15.80 -28.62
C GLU A 603 19.08 16.73 -28.15
N PRO A 604 18.10 16.28 -27.32
CA PRO A 604 17.08 17.17 -26.76
C PRO A 604 17.63 18.36 -25.98
N ILE A 605 18.73 18.18 -25.25
CA ILE A 605 19.41 19.25 -24.52
C ILE A 605 19.98 20.27 -25.51
N ASN A 606 20.71 19.80 -26.53
CA ASN A 606 21.29 20.66 -27.55
C ASN A 606 20.22 21.45 -28.29
N ASP A 607 19.14 20.79 -28.73
CA ASP A 607 18.03 21.44 -29.40
C ASP A 607 17.38 22.51 -28.51
N SER A 608 17.22 22.22 -27.22
CA SER A 608 16.63 23.17 -26.26
C SER A 608 17.53 24.38 -26.01
N LEU A 609 18.84 24.16 -25.83
CA LEU A 609 19.81 25.24 -25.65
C LEU A 609 19.89 26.13 -26.89
N CYS A 610 19.97 25.52 -28.08
CA CYS A 610 20.00 26.23 -29.35
C CYS A 610 18.72 27.01 -29.60
N SER A 611 17.54 26.40 -29.43
CA SER A 611 16.26 27.09 -29.66
C SER A 611 16.10 28.35 -28.78
N VAL A 612 16.50 28.27 -27.50
CA VAL A 612 16.45 29.40 -26.58
C VAL A 612 17.44 30.49 -26.98
N PHE A 613 18.65 30.10 -27.39
CA PHE A 613 19.68 31.03 -27.83
C PHE A 613 19.33 31.71 -29.16
N GLU A 614 18.82 30.95 -30.12
CA GLU A 614 18.30 31.41 -31.41
C GLU A 614 17.20 32.45 -31.23
N ALA A 615 16.25 32.21 -30.31
CA ALA A 615 15.19 33.16 -30.02
C ALA A 615 15.74 34.52 -29.54
N GLN A 616 16.74 34.52 -28.66
CA GLN A 616 17.38 35.75 -28.19
C GLN A 616 18.15 36.46 -29.31
N VAL A 617 18.91 35.74 -30.12
CA VAL A 617 19.66 36.32 -31.23
C VAL A 617 18.72 36.86 -32.31
N ALA A 618 17.63 36.14 -32.63
CA ALA A 618 16.61 36.58 -33.58
C ALA A 618 15.93 37.88 -33.11
N TYR A 619 15.63 38.01 -31.81
CA TYR A 619 15.14 39.25 -31.24
C TYR A 619 16.14 40.40 -31.42
N ASN A 620 17.41 40.19 -31.07
CA ASN A 620 18.43 41.23 -31.25
C ASN A 620 18.62 41.60 -32.73
N LYS A 621 18.47 40.65 -33.65
CA LYS A 621 18.47 40.91 -35.10
C LYS A 621 17.29 41.76 -35.56
N GLN A 622 16.08 41.51 -35.05
CA GLN A 622 14.91 42.30 -35.41
C GLN A 622 15.07 43.76 -34.99
N ALA A 623 15.74 44.03 -33.88
CA ALA A 623 16.00 45.40 -33.42
C ALA A 623 16.89 46.22 -34.37
N LEU A 624 17.79 45.59 -35.14
CA LEU A 624 18.57 46.27 -36.20
C LEU A 624 17.67 46.90 -37.27
N THR A 625 16.48 46.33 -37.50
CA THR A 625 15.52 46.84 -38.49
C THR A 625 14.68 47.99 -37.94
N PHE A 626 14.24 47.90 -36.68
CA PHE A 626 13.31 48.87 -36.08
C PHE A 626 13.99 50.07 -35.40
N GLN A 627 15.28 49.98 -35.05
CA GLN A 627 16.02 51.05 -34.38
C GLN A 627 17.39 51.34 -35.04
N PRO A 628 17.40 51.93 -36.26
CA PRO A 628 18.64 52.14 -37.01
C PRO A 628 19.65 53.08 -36.33
N GLU A 629 19.17 54.01 -35.49
CA GLU A 629 19.99 54.98 -34.77
C GLU A 629 20.90 54.33 -33.72
N GLN A 630 20.49 53.19 -33.15
CA GLN A 630 21.22 52.49 -32.08
C GLN A 630 21.99 51.27 -32.60
N ASN A 631 22.13 51.12 -33.92
CA ASN A 631 22.72 49.94 -34.57
C ASN A 631 24.09 49.54 -34.01
N LEU A 632 24.96 50.50 -33.66
CA LEU A 632 26.28 50.18 -33.13
C LEU A 632 26.19 49.53 -31.73
N PHE A 633 25.25 49.99 -30.90
CA PHE A 633 24.97 49.43 -29.58
C PHE A 633 24.29 48.06 -29.68
N VAL A 634 23.33 47.90 -30.61
CA VAL A 634 22.68 46.62 -30.91
C VAL A 634 23.71 45.58 -31.38
N LEU A 635 24.61 45.95 -32.30
CA LEU A 635 25.69 45.08 -32.76
C LEU A 635 26.65 44.69 -31.63
N LYS A 636 26.97 45.61 -30.70
CA LYS A 636 27.81 45.30 -29.52
C LYS A 636 27.15 44.26 -28.62
N ASN A 637 25.83 44.35 -28.45
CA ASN A 637 25.02 43.38 -27.70
C ASN A 637 24.98 42.01 -28.38
N ILE A 638 24.78 41.97 -29.71
CA ILE A 638 24.84 40.74 -30.51
C ILE A 638 26.24 40.11 -30.42
N GLY A 639 27.30 40.92 -30.52
CA GLY A 639 28.68 40.48 -30.37
C GLY A 639 28.96 39.88 -29.00
N PHE A 640 28.43 40.47 -27.93
CA PHE A 640 28.51 39.92 -26.58
C PHE A 640 27.87 38.53 -26.48
N LEU A 641 26.65 38.34 -27.02
CA LEU A 641 25.99 37.04 -27.02
C LEU A 641 26.80 36.00 -27.80
N LEU A 642 27.15 36.29 -29.07
CA LEU A 642 27.75 35.32 -29.97
C LEU A 642 29.22 35.00 -29.66
N LEU A 643 29.99 35.95 -29.15
CA LEU A 643 31.41 35.75 -28.86
C LEU A 643 31.63 35.39 -27.41
N VAL A 644 31.10 36.17 -26.47
CA VAL A 644 31.44 36.00 -25.05
C VAL A 644 30.58 34.91 -24.41
N LEU A 645 29.26 34.96 -24.61
CA LEU A 645 28.35 34.00 -23.97
C LEU A 645 28.47 32.61 -24.60
N VAL A 646 28.50 32.49 -25.94
CA VAL A 646 28.67 31.17 -26.59
C VAL A 646 30.02 30.55 -26.23
N GLU A 647 31.12 31.31 -26.21
CA GLU A 647 32.43 30.77 -25.82
C GLU A 647 32.39 30.21 -24.38
N LEU A 648 31.77 30.93 -23.45
CA LEU A 648 31.61 30.46 -22.08
C LEU A 648 30.71 29.21 -22.00
N THR A 649 29.62 29.17 -22.77
CA THR A 649 28.74 28.01 -22.87
C THR A 649 29.47 26.80 -23.44
N GLN A 650 30.25 26.97 -24.51
CA GLN A 650 31.07 25.91 -25.10
C GLN A 650 32.10 25.38 -24.11
N ARG A 651 32.76 26.27 -23.36
CA ARG A 651 33.73 25.87 -22.34
C ARG A 651 33.10 24.99 -21.27
N LYS A 652 31.97 25.43 -20.68
CA LYS A 652 31.24 24.65 -19.68
C LYS A 652 30.68 23.34 -20.24
N TYR A 653 30.17 23.37 -21.46
CA TYR A 653 29.64 22.19 -22.13
C TYR A 653 30.74 21.16 -22.38
N LYS A 654 31.91 21.59 -22.87
CA LYS A 654 33.09 20.75 -23.11
C LYS A 654 33.68 20.18 -21.81
N GLU A 655 33.68 20.94 -20.73
CA GLU A 655 34.10 20.44 -19.41
C GLU A 655 33.20 19.31 -18.91
N SER A 656 31.89 19.37 -19.18
CA SER A 656 30.91 18.39 -18.72
C SER A 656 30.79 17.15 -19.63
N ILE A 657 30.93 17.33 -20.95
CA ILE A 657 30.59 16.31 -21.97
C ILE A 657 31.84 15.83 -22.74
N GLY A 658 32.93 16.59 -22.71
CA GLY A 658 34.18 16.29 -23.42
C GLY A 658 34.23 16.80 -24.87
N PHE A 659 33.09 17.16 -25.46
CA PHE A 659 32.97 17.65 -26.84
C PHE A 659 32.32 19.04 -26.87
N GLU A 660 32.54 19.77 -27.96
CA GLU A 660 31.87 21.05 -28.21
C GLU A 660 30.47 20.83 -28.79
N CYS A 661 29.53 21.72 -28.47
CA CYS A 661 28.18 21.68 -29.00
C CYS A 661 28.18 22.19 -30.45
N GLU A 662 28.11 21.29 -31.44
CA GLU A 662 28.13 21.67 -32.86
C GLU A 662 27.01 22.64 -33.26
N PRO A 663 25.74 22.46 -32.81
CA PRO A 663 24.65 23.37 -33.18
C PRO A 663 24.88 24.83 -32.73
N LEU A 664 25.46 25.05 -31.54
CA LEU A 664 25.84 26.39 -31.07
C LEU A 664 26.94 27.01 -31.93
N ASN A 665 27.92 26.21 -32.37
CA ASN A 665 28.99 26.70 -33.27
C ASN A 665 28.45 27.06 -34.67
N LYS A 666 27.50 26.27 -35.20
CA LYS A 666 26.81 26.59 -36.46
C LYS A 666 26.11 27.94 -36.38
N LEU A 667 25.43 28.20 -35.27
CA LEU A 667 24.76 29.48 -35.02
C LEU A 667 25.73 30.68 -35.01
N VAL A 668 26.92 30.54 -34.44
CA VAL A 668 27.94 31.59 -34.50
C VAL A 668 28.41 31.81 -35.95
N ASN A 669 28.62 30.73 -36.70
CA ASN A 669 29.08 30.79 -38.09
C ASN A 669 28.05 31.45 -39.01
N GLU A 670 26.77 31.13 -38.87
CA GLU A 670 25.66 31.74 -39.62
C GLU A 670 25.55 33.26 -39.36
N ASN A 671 25.99 33.71 -38.19
CA ASN A 671 25.96 35.11 -37.77
C ASN A 671 27.30 35.84 -37.96
N SER A 672 28.29 35.19 -38.57
CA SER A 672 29.63 35.75 -38.77
C SER A 672 29.64 37.04 -39.60
N ALA A 673 28.67 37.23 -40.51
CA ALA A 673 28.52 38.46 -41.28
C ALA A 673 28.22 39.69 -40.40
N LEU A 674 27.37 39.53 -39.37
CA LEU A 674 27.02 40.60 -38.43
C LEU A 674 28.21 40.96 -37.53
N LEU A 675 29.06 39.98 -37.21
CA LEU A 675 30.29 40.19 -36.44
C LEU A 675 31.36 40.91 -37.25
N LYS A 676 31.46 40.63 -38.57
CA LYS A 676 32.34 41.37 -39.49
C LYS A 676 31.93 42.84 -39.63
N ASP A 677 30.62 43.13 -39.60
CA ASP A 677 30.10 44.51 -39.60
C ASP A 677 30.42 45.28 -38.31
N LEU A 678 30.48 44.62 -37.16
CA LEU A 678 30.97 45.22 -35.92
C LEU A 678 32.47 45.58 -36.04
N ALA A 679 33.29 44.67 -36.58
CA ALA A 679 34.73 44.87 -36.76
C ALA A 679 35.07 45.96 -37.80
N SER A 680 34.27 46.06 -38.88
CA SER A 680 34.45 47.08 -39.92
C SER A 680 34.04 48.49 -39.48
N ARG A 681 33.10 48.60 -38.53
CA ARG A 681 32.66 49.89 -37.95
C ARG A 681 33.55 50.36 -36.80
N ASN A 682 34.11 49.44 -36.00
CA ASN A 682 35.11 49.78 -34.98
C ASN A 682 36.44 50.29 -35.55
N THR A 683 36.76 49.98 -36.81
CA THR A 683 37.96 50.48 -37.50
C THR A 683 37.80 51.89 -38.09
N LYS A 684 36.60 52.48 -38.06
CA LYS A 684 36.33 53.85 -38.54
C LYS A 684 35.97 54.81 -37.40
N THR A 685 36.86 55.04 -36.43
CA THR A 685 36.81 56.27 -35.62
C THR A 685 38.22 56.69 -35.19
N LYS A 686 38.92 57.42 -36.07
CA LYS A 686 40.05 58.28 -35.69
C LYS A 686 39.71 59.78 -35.73
N TYR A 687 38.51 60.14 -36.18
CA TYR A 687 38.01 61.52 -36.20
C TYR A 687 36.48 61.54 -36.05
N SER A 688 36.00 61.74 -34.83
CA SER A 688 34.66 62.27 -34.51
C SER A 688 34.60 62.46 -33.00
N SER A 689 35.37 63.43 -32.53
CA SER A 689 35.19 64.06 -31.23
C SER A 689 34.75 65.49 -31.53
N ASP A 690 33.51 65.64 -31.99
CA ASP A 690 32.78 66.90 -31.96
C ASP A 690 31.30 66.56 -32.04
N PHE A 691 30.57 67.23 -31.16
CA PHE A 691 29.13 67.17 -30.87
C PHE A 691 28.70 66.30 -29.67
N LEU A 692 28.35 67.09 -28.63
CA LEU A 692 27.71 66.84 -27.35
C LEU A 692 26.50 65.89 -27.38
#